data_AF-A0A2P5DMY8-F1
#
_entry.id   AF-A0A2P5DMY8-F1
#
_cell.length_a   1.000
_cell.length_b   1.000
_cell.length_c   1.000
_cell.angle_alpha   90.00
_cell.angle_beta   90.00
_cell.angle_gamma   90.00
#
_symmetry.space_group_name_H-M   'P 1'
#
loop_
_entity.id
_entity.type
_entity.pdbx_description
1 polymer ?
#
loop_
_entity_poly.entity_id
_entity_poly.type
_entity_poly.pdbx_seq_one_letter_code
_entity_poly.pdbx_strand_id
1 'polypeptide(L)'
;MAGIVAPSQKIVGLPRQEQSFATRVLGEGGGRAARLLGDSRSSTRAHGASDESELGRKILATHEADERGIYVKPVLNIIDVIFYRAAADIPGYTQGLLSQSDIDEKALHSATSLHDMVELPTRIISAISCEIFSKCSSGVDVNTIVMDILQLIKHYNWDSKVVLVLVAFAITFGEFRLVVQLFQTNPLAKAVALLKQLPDILEHVGALRPKLEALFELIGEILDVTRKIVEFYELPRSEYFTRDSPEIIAAASHIPTAVYWTIRSIVVSATQVLALTGMGIEYLTEQWELSSLANKLNNIKGHLVELIRRCHEYIQKVRDNEAFEALGRILLTTHIDNTKPLAALFHYNDGQPALYDCYNKRRIGTEDLRRKIVALFITDLDPDVARGSEYAILQQMYLEKRHNLTRAESQYEVVWVPITDYWGDEKHRLFETLREQMEWHSIHHPTVVSPVVIRYIKEKWNFSKKPMLVVIDTQGKIVHLNAIHMMCIWGSLAYPFTTNREKLLWEEMRWSIELLADNLEPNMNVWLQEDRHICLYGGEDIDWIRKFTRIAKDVAREAGITLELLYVGRSKPKERAVKTIIELIQKEGLSRTLDWNLIWYFWMRLESMWHSKGQLTKPENVKNDPIMQGIIAMLSYGSSEQGWAVISKGIGEMVKSNGEHMFKVLSEHGLWKPREIEIGFVPALGEYLKRVNLEAPHHCTNLILPATGAMPETVACSECGRLMERYTMFRCCLD
;
A
#
# COMPACT_ATOMS: atom_id res chain seq x y z
N MET A 1 -48.75 -14.26 -18.50
CA MET A 1 -47.88 -13.93 -19.65
C MET A 1 -46.47 -13.74 -19.11
N ALA A 2 -45.52 -14.51 -19.66
CA ALA A 2 -44.06 -14.65 -19.36
C ALA A 2 -43.71 -15.03 -17.89
N GLY A 3 -43.20 -16.21 -17.52
CA GLY A 3 -42.41 -17.26 -18.20
C GLY A 3 -40.96 -17.25 -17.66
N ILE A 4 -40.66 -17.82 -16.48
CA ILE A 4 -40.20 -19.20 -16.18
C ILE A 4 -38.71 -19.48 -16.50
N VAL A 5 -37.95 -19.69 -15.40
CA VAL A 5 -36.91 -20.74 -15.13
C VAL A 5 -35.40 -20.46 -15.32
N ALA A 6 -34.69 -21.01 -14.32
CA ALA A 6 -33.28 -21.04 -13.97
C ALA A 6 -32.30 -21.72 -14.96
N PRO A 7 -30.99 -21.71 -14.67
CA PRO A 7 -30.07 -22.71 -15.21
C PRO A 7 -29.26 -23.48 -14.15
N SER A 8 -28.95 -24.73 -14.50
CA SER A 8 -28.10 -25.69 -13.77
C SER A 8 -26.93 -26.15 -14.66
N GLN A 9 -25.72 -26.05 -14.09
CA GLN A 9 -24.54 -26.95 -14.13
C GLN A 9 -23.80 -27.43 -15.42
N LYS A 10 -22.46 -27.15 -15.37
CA LYS A 10 -21.21 -27.93 -15.67
C LYS A 10 -21.01 -28.54 -17.08
N ILE A 11 -19.80 -28.89 -17.61
CA ILE A 11 -18.50 -29.40 -17.09
C ILE A 11 -17.37 -29.18 -18.18
N VAL A 12 -16.07 -29.23 -17.77
CA VAL A 12 -14.79 -29.58 -18.50
C VAL A 12 -14.19 -28.51 -19.45
N GLY A 13 -12.89 -28.17 -19.53
CA GLY A 13 -11.62 -28.60 -18.92
C GLY A 13 -10.45 -28.50 -19.95
N LEU A 14 -9.49 -27.57 -19.74
CA LEU A 14 -8.02 -27.51 -20.10
C LEU A 14 -7.51 -27.90 -21.53
N PRO A 15 -6.24 -27.63 -21.96
CA PRO A 15 -5.22 -26.64 -21.59
C PRO A 15 -4.50 -25.94 -22.80
N ARG A 16 -3.50 -25.09 -22.48
CA ARG A 16 -2.50 -24.38 -23.30
C ARG A 16 -1.37 -25.28 -23.86
N GLN A 17 -0.73 -24.88 -24.97
CA GLN A 17 0.75 -24.78 -25.24
C GLN A 17 0.98 -24.48 -26.74
N GLU A 18 1.69 -23.40 -27.14
CA GLU A 18 3.16 -23.19 -27.27
C GLU A 18 3.85 -23.89 -28.47
N GLN A 19 4.88 -23.18 -29.00
CA GLN A 19 5.90 -23.57 -30.02
C GLN A 19 5.49 -23.32 -31.49
N SER A 20 6.09 -22.42 -32.29
CA SER A 20 7.49 -22.04 -32.62
C SER A 20 8.20 -22.95 -33.63
N PHE A 21 8.81 -22.28 -34.62
CA PHE A 21 9.99 -22.63 -35.42
C PHE A 21 9.89 -23.31 -36.81
N ALA A 22 10.84 -22.85 -37.66
CA ALA A 22 11.37 -23.34 -38.95
C ALA A 22 10.53 -23.03 -40.21
N THR A 23 10.93 -22.20 -41.19
CA THR A 23 12.18 -21.96 -41.97
C THR A 23 12.29 -22.80 -43.26
N ARG A 24 12.45 -22.05 -44.38
CA ARG A 24 12.97 -22.39 -45.73
C ARG A 24 12.05 -23.15 -46.70
N VAL A 25 11.95 -22.64 -47.94
CA VAL A 25 12.52 -23.25 -49.17
C VAL A 25 12.49 -22.23 -50.32
N LEU A 26 13.54 -22.26 -51.14
CA LEU A 26 13.83 -21.45 -52.33
C LEU A 26 13.03 -21.94 -53.56
N GLY A 27 12.79 -21.05 -54.52
CA GLY A 27 12.33 -21.42 -55.87
C GLY A 27 12.51 -20.28 -56.88
N GLU A 28 13.41 -20.49 -57.84
CA GLU A 28 13.74 -19.63 -58.98
C GLU A 28 12.60 -19.55 -60.03
N GLY A 29 12.65 -18.54 -60.91
CA GLY A 29 11.93 -18.58 -62.18
C GLY A 29 11.56 -17.19 -62.75
N GLY A 30 12.24 -16.80 -63.83
CA GLY A 30 12.09 -15.48 -64.49
C GLY A 30 11.01 -15.38 -65.58
N GLY A 31 10.92 -14.20 -66.21
CA GLY A 31 10.37 -14.04 -67.56
C GLY A 31 9.27 -12.97 -67.77
N ARG A 32 9.70 -11.80 -68.24
CA ARG A 32 9.10 -10.90 -69.27
C ARG A 32 7.59 -10.52 -69.23
N ALA A 33 7.40 -9.20 -69.04
CA ALA A 33 6.66 -8.22 -69.86
C ALA A 33 5.16 -8.42 -70.20
N ALA A 34 4.29 -7.53 -69.67
CA ALA A 34 3.55 -6.51 -70.45
C ALA A 34 2.55 -5.70 -69.59
N ARG A 35 2.68 -4.36 -69.68
CA ARG A 35 1.69 -3.26 -69.58
C ARG A 35 0.37 -3.46 -68.80
N LEU A 36 0.10 -2.58 -67.82
CA LEU A 36 -0.93 -1.52 -67.83
C LEU A 36 -1.22 -1.01 -66.40
N LEU A 37 -1.16 0.33 -66.24
CA LEU A 37 -1.95 1.21 -65.34
C LEU A 37 -2.07 0.85 -63.84
N GLY A 38 -1.51 1.69 -62.95
CA GLY A 38 -1.89 1.68 -61.53
C GLY A 38 -1.06 2.56 -60.59
N ASP A 39 -1.70 3.62 -60.10
CA ASP A 39 -1.56 4.29 -58.80
C ASP A 39 -0.21 4.75 -58.23
N SER A 40 -0.08 6.08 -58.25
CA SER A 40 0.78 6.90 -57.41
C SER A 40 0.22 7.03 -55.98
N ARG A 41 0.77 6.27 -55.02
CA ARG A 41 0.84 6.64 -53.58
C ARG A 41 1.52 5.56 -52.75
N SER A 42 2.83 5.70 -52.52
CA SER A 42 3.55 5.29 -51.29
C SER A 42 5.07 5.21 -51.49
N SER A 43 5.81 6.29 -51.24
CA SER A 43 7.25 6.16 -50.92
C SER A 43 7.82 7.20 -49.94
N THR A 44 7.01 8.12 -49.41
CA THR A 44 7.53 9.25 -48.61
C THR A 44 7.71 8.99 -47.11
N ARG A 45 7.60 7.74 -46.62
CA ARG A 45 7.67 7.44 -45.17
C ARG A 45 8.97 6.80 -44.68
N ALA A 46 9.90 6.40 -45.56
CA ALA A 46 11.10 5.67 -45.16
C ALA A 46 12.37 6.53 -45.00
N HIS A 47 12.39 7.79 -45.47
CA HIS A 47 13.60 8.65 -45.41
C HIS A 47 13.68 9.58 -44.19
N GLY A 48 12.60 9.82 -43.44
CA GLY A 48 12.60 10.80 -42.33
C GLY A 48 13.25 10.33 -41.02
N ALA A 49 13.27 9.02 -40.73
CA ALA A 49 13.78 8.50 -39.46
C ALA A 49 15.32 8.36 -39.41
N SER A 50 15.97 8.26 -40.57
CA SER A 50 17.44 8.16 -40.68
C SER A 50 18.12 9.51 -40.46
N ASP A 51 17.53 10.59 -40.98
CA ASP A 51 18.09 11.94 -40.91
C ASP A 51 17.99 12.56 -39.50
N GLU A 52 16.93 12.28 -38.74
CA GLU A 52 16.80 12.76 -37.35
C GLU A 52 17.85 12.13 -36.42
N SER A 53 18.23 10.87 -36.66
CA SER A 53 19.29 10.16 -35.92
C SER A 53 20.69 10.71 -36.26
N GLU A 54 20.92 11.09 -37.51
CA GLU A 54 22.17 11.75 -37.93
C GLU A 54 22.31 13.16 -37.36
N LEU A 55 21.23 13.94 -37.39
CA LEU A 55 21.18 15.28 -36.81
C LEU A 55 21.45 15.24 -35.31
N GLY A 56 20.82 14.31 -34.57
CA GLY A 56 21.07 14.11 -33.14
C GLY A 56 22.55 13.86 -32.82
N ARG A 57 23.24 13.05 -33.63
CA ARG A 57 24.67 12.78 -33.46
C ARG A 57 25.52 14.04 -33.71
N LYS A 58 25.19 14.84 -34.73
CA LYS A 58 25.87 16.10 -35.02
C LYS A 58 25.69 17.11 -33.90
N ILE A 59 24.48 17.21 -33.33
CA ILE A 59 24.21 18.07 -32.17
C ILE A 59 25.06 17.65 -30.98
N LEU A 60 25.07 16.35 -30.65
CA LEU A 60 25.88 15.83 -29.55
C LEU A 60 27.38 16.11 -29.73
N ALA A 61 27.89 16.04 -30.96
CA ALA A 61 29.29 16.34 -31.27
C ALA A 61 29.69 17.81 -31.03
N THR A 62 28.73 18.74 -30.92
CA THR A 62 29.01 20.15 -30.58
C THR A 62 29.20 20.38 -29.08
N HIS A 63 28.91 19.38 -28.24
CA HIS A 63 29.00 19.51 -26.79
C HIS A 63 30.32 18.92 -26.28
N GLU A 64 31.10 19.71 -25.53
CA GLU A 64 32.40 19.28 -25.01
C GLU A 64 32.33 18.89 -23.53
N ALA A 65 31.75 19.74 -22.68
CA ALA A 65 31.60 19.46 -21.25
C ALA A 65 30.53 20.34 -20.59
N ASP A 66 29.99 19.86 -19.48
CA ASP A 66 29.08 20.57 -18.56
C ASP A 66 29.88 21.38 -17.50
N GLU A 67 30.85 22.18 -17.93
CA GLU A 67 31.78 22.90 -17.04
C GLU A 67 31.25 24.27 -16.58
N ARG A 68 30.32 24.86 -17.33
CA ARG A 68 29.78 26.20 -17.07
C ARG A 68 28.26 26.19 -16.97
N GLY A 69 27.73 26.76 -15.89
CA GLY A 69 26.31 26.98 -15.68
C GLY A 69 26.03 28.45 -15.39
N ILE A 70 24.80 28.89 -15.69
CA ILE A 70 24.26 30.18 -15.24
C ILE A 70 23.07 29.94 -14.30
N TYR A 71 22.71 30.94 -13.50
CA TYR A 71 21.48 30.91 -12.71
C TYR A 71 20.25 31.09 -13.63
N VAL A 72 19.80 29.98 -14.23
CA VAL A 72 18.75 29.98 -15.26
C VAL A 72 17.37 30.49 -14.77
N LYS A 73 16.96 30.18 -13.54
CA LYS A 73 15.66 30.57 -12.97
C LYS A 73 15.46 32.08 -12.84
N PRO A 74 16.35 32.81 -12.15
CA PRO A 74 16.27 34.28 -12.08
C PRO A 74 16.24 34.93 -13.47
N VAL A 75 17.03 34.40 -14.41
CA VAL A 75 17.10 34.90 -15.79
C VAL A 75 15.78 34.67 -16.54
N LEU A 76 15.18 33.48 -16.43
CA LEU A 76 13.87 33.20 -17.02
C LEU A 76 12.77 34.12 -16.50
N ASN A 77 12.79 34.44 -15.19
CA ASN A 77 11.82 35.40 -14.63
C ASN A 77 11.95 36.80 -15.26
N ILE A 78 13.17 37.25 -15.58
CA ILE A 78 13.39 38.53 -16.29
C ILE A 78 12.85 38.45 -17.72
N ILE A 79 13.13 37.34 -18.40
CA ILE A 79 12.67 37.09 -19.76
C ILE A 79 11.13 37.10 -19.83
N ASP A 80 10.47 36.48 -18.84
CA ASP A 80 9.00 36.49 -18.73
C ASP A 80 8.44 37.92 -18.62
N VAL A 81 9.10 38.82 -17.88
CA VAL A 81 8.71 40.25 -17.81
C VAL A 81 8.77 40.90 -19.19
N ILE A 82 9.81 40.62 -19.98
CA ILE A 82 9.98 41.18 -21.33
C ILE A 82 8.87 40.68 -22.25
N PHE A 83 8.65 39.37 -22.34
CA PHE A 83 7.65 38.81 -23.26
C PHE A 83 6.21 39.12 -22.83
N TYR A 84 5.90 39.11 -21.53
CA TYR A 84 4.56 39.44 -21.01
C TYR A 84 4.20 40.91 -21.27
N ARG A 85 5.09 41.86 -20.94
CA ARG A 85 4.85 43.30 -21.17
C ARG A 85 4.87 43.66 -22.66
N ALA A 86 5.66 42.93 -23.45
CA ALA A 86 5.65 43.08 -24.89
C ALA A 86 4.34 42.61 -25.53
N ALA A 87 3.61 41.64 -24.96
CA ALA A 87 2.39 41.09 -25.54
C ALA A 87 1.09 41.89 -25.24
N ALA A 88 1.13 42.83 -24.28
CA ALA A 88 -0.06 43.47 -23.71
C ALA A 88 -0.83 44.44 -24.65
N ASP A 89 -0.26 44.88 -25.78
CA ASP A 89 -0.83 45.95 -26.62
C ASP A 89 -1.38 45.50 -27.99
N ILE A 90 -1.68 44.20 -28.19
CA ILE A 90 -2.34 43.74 -29.43
C ILE A 90 -3.86 43.96 -29.33
N PRO A 91 -4.49 44.80 -30.17
CA PRO A 91 -5.95 44.99 -30.14
C PRO A 91 -6.67 43.68 -30.47
N GLY A 92 -7.30 43.07 -29.46
CA GLY A 92 -8.08 41.83 -29.59
C GLY A 92 -7.56 40.62 -28.81
N TYR A 93 -6.43 40.71 -28.10
CA TYR A 93 -5.94 39.62 -27.24
C TYR A 93 -6.31 39.86 -25.76
N THR A 94 -7.62 39.97 -25.47
CA THR A 94 -8.11 39.88 -24.09
C THR A 94 -8.70 38.50 -23.85
N GLN A 95 -7.92 37.60 -23.23
CA GLN A 95 -8.52 36.52 -22.44
C GLN A 95 -7.58 36.08 -21.30
N GLY A 96 -7.84 36.63 -20.11
CA GLY A 96 -7.69 35.97 -18.82
C GLY A 96 -6.30 35.56 -18.33
N LEU A 97 -5.67 36.40 -17.51
CA LEU A 97 -5.40 36.10 -16.09
C LEU A 97 -4.78 37.33 -15.39
N LEU A 98 -5.39 37.69 -14.25
CA LEU A 98 -4.87 38.54 -13.17
C LEU A 98 -4.83 40.07 -13.41
N SER A 99 -5.35 40.78 -12.40
CA SER A 99 -5.55 42.23 -12.32
C SER A 99 -4.25 43.01 -12.57
N GLN A 100 -4.33 44.04 -13.43
CA GLN A 100 -3.22 44.95 -13.78
C GLN A 100 -2.54 45.65 -12.58
N SER A 101 -3.18 45.70 -11.41
CA SER A 101 -2.66 46.40 -10.21
C SER A 101 -1.69 45.58 -9.35
N ASP A 102 -1.84 44.25 -9.27
CA ASP A 102 -1.06 43.42 -8.32
C ASP A 102 0.32 43.01 -8.89
N ILE A 103 0.52 43.17 -10.21
CA ILE A 103 1.73 42.74 -10.92
C ILE A 103 2.78 43.87 -10.98
N ASP A 104 2.38 45.13 -11.01
CA ASP A 104 3.34 46.25 -11.11
C ASP A 104 4.20 46.41 -9.85
N GLU A 105 3.67 46.13 -8.66
CA GLU A 105 4.48 46.05 -7.42
C GLU A 105 5.43 44.84 -7.43
N LYS A 106 4.96 43.66 -7.86
CA LYS A 106 5.76 42.42 -7.91
C LYS A 106 6.87 42.47 -8.96
N ALA A 107 6.63 43.14 -10.09
CA ALA A 107 7.59 43.32 -11.18
C ALA A 107 8.66 44.38 -10.88
N LEU A 108 8.29 45.43 -10.13
CA LEU A 108 9.24 46.44 -9.64
C LEU A 108 10.13 45.86 -8.52
N HIS A 109 9.57 45.05 -7.63
CA HIS A 109 10.33 44.32 -6.62
C HIS A 109 11.24 43.23 -7.20
N SER A 110 10.82 42.52 -8.25
CA SER A 110 11.68 41.52 -8.92
C SER A 110 12.86 42.19 -9.63
N ALA A 111 12.65 43.25 -10.42
CA ALA A 111 13.73 43.94 -11.12
C ALA A 111 14.78 44.54 -10.16
N THR A 112 14.35 45.04 -9.00
CA THR A 112 15.24 45.68 -8.02
C THR A 112 16.00 44.65 -7.16
N SER A 113 15.43 43.47 -6.87
CA SER A 113 16.15 42.40 -6.15
C SER A 113 17.05 41.54 -7.04
N LEU A 114 16.94 41.64 -8.37
CA LEU A 114 17.70 40.83 -9.34
C LEU A 114 19.04 41.45 -9.75
N HIS A 115 19.28 42.72 -9.41
CA HIS A 115 20.53 43.41 -9.77
C HIS A 115 21.77 42.81 -9.10
N ASP A 116 21.62 42.26 -7.89
CA ASP A 116 22.74 41.70 -7.10
C ASP A 116 23.00 40.19 -7.32
N MET A 117 22.17 39.47 -8.10
CA MET A 117 22.25 37.99 -8.22
C MET A 117 22.48 37.43 -9.63
N VAL A 118 22.49 38.27 -10.68
CA VAL A 118 22.53 37.77 -12.08
C VAL A 118 23.81 38.20 -12.80
N GLU A 119 24.89 37.43 -12.61
CA GLU A 119 26.10 37.54 -13.45
C GLU A 119 25.87 36.83 -14.79
N LEU A 120 25.37 37.57 -15.79
CA LEU A 120 25.23 37.08 -17.17
C LEU A 120 26.55 37.26 -17.94
N PRO A 121 26.97 36.28 -18.77
CA PRO A 121 28.16 36.41 -19.60
C PRO A 121 27.87 37.32 -20.80
N THR A 122 27.86 38.64 -20.57
CA THR A 122 27.46 39.67 -21.54
C THR A 122 28.24 39.58 -22.86
N ARG A 123 29.54 39.25 -22.81
CA ARG A 123 30.34 39.01 -24.03
C ARG A 123 29.82 37.85 -24.87
N ILE A 124 29.40 36.75 -24.23
CA ILE A 124 28.84 35.58 -24.92
C ILE A 124 27.45 35.92 -25.49
N ILE A 125 26.61 36.60 -24.71
CA ILE A 125 25.29 37.04 -25.16
C ILE A 125 25.42 37.97 -26.38
N SER A 126 26.33 38.94 -26.31
CA SER A 126 26.61 39.84 -27.43
C SER A 126 27.14 39.07 -28.66
N ALA A 127 28.01 38.07 -28.46
CA ALA A 127 28.50 37.24 -29.55
C ALA A 127 27.37 36.42 -30.20
N ILE A 128 26.46 35.84 -29.42
CA ILE A 128 25.27 35.15 -29.92
C ILE A 128 24.39 36.12 -30.71
N SER A 129 24.11 37.32 -30.18
CA SER A 129 23.32 38.34 -30.89
C SER A 129 23.98 38.74 -32.22
N CYS A 130 25.31 38.94 -32.24
CA CYS A 130 26.05 39.24 -33.46
C CYS A 130 26.00 38.09 -34.47
N GLU A 131 26.10 36.84 -34.01
CA GLU A 131 26.02 35.65 -34.84
C GLU A 131 24.67 35.54 -35.54
N ILE A 132 23.58 35.71 -34.77
CA ILE A 132 22.21 35.71 -35.29
C ILE A 132 22.04 36.87 -36.29
N PHE A 133 22.38 38.10 -35.90
CA PHE A 133 22.17 39.28 -36.73
C PHE A 133 22.94 39.20 -38.06
N SER A 134 24.26 39.00 -38.00
CA SER A 134 25.13 39.06 -39.19
C SER A 134 24.83 37.95 -40.20
N LYS A 135 24.55 36.73 -39.72
CA LYS A 135 24.31 35.58 -40.59
C LYS A 135 22.89 35.54 -41.14
N CYS A 136 21.88 35.97 -40.36
CA CYS A 136 20.52 36.12 -40.88
C CYS A 136 20.46 37.18 -42.00
N SER A 137 21.13 38.33 -41.84
CA SER A 137 21.20 39.36 -42.89
C SER A 137 21.96 38.91 -44.15
N SER A 138 22.86 37.93 -44.01
CA SER A 138 23.62 37.35 -45.12
C SER A 138 22.89 36.19 -45.82
N GLY A 139 21.69 35.83 -45.37
CA GLY A 139 20.89 34.72 -45.95
C GLY A 139 21.48 33.32 -45.69
N VAL A 140 22.28 33.16 -44.62
CA VAL A 140 22.87 31.85 -44.26
C VAL A 140 21.79 30.89 -43.78
N ASP A 141 21.90 29.60 -44.12
CA ASP A 141 20.96 28.56 -43.68
C ASP A 141 20.84 28.49 -42.15
N VAL A 142 19.61 28.41 -41.64
CA VAL A 142 19.30 28.43 -40.21
C VAL A 142 20.01 27.30 -39.45
N ASN A 143 20.14 26.09 -40.03
CA ASN A 143 20.82 25.00 -39.32
C ASN A 143 22.30 25.33 -39.07
N THR A 144 22.94 26.01 -40.02
CA THR A 144 24.35 26.43 -39.89
C THR A 144 24.50 27.42 -38.75
N ILE A 145 23.63 28.43 -38.69
CA ILE A 145 23.60 29.42 -37.59
C ILE A 145 23.43 28.72 -36.23
N VAL A 146 22.48 27.79 -36.12
CA VAL A 146 22.24 27.04 -34.88
C VAL A 146 23.46 26.23 -34.44
N MET A 147 24.14 25.55 -35.38
CA MET A 147 25.34 24.76 -35.08
C MET A 147 26.52 25.64 -34.65
N ASP A 148 26.69 26.80 -35.29
CA ASP A 148 27.73 27.76 -34.92
C ASP A 148 27.49 28.35 -33.53
N ILE A 149 26.23 28.68 -33.21
CA ILE A 149 25.83 29.09 -31.85
C ILE A 149 26.13 27.97 -30.84
N LEU A 150 25.76 26.72 -31.12
CA LEU A 150 26.02 25.59 -30.22
C LEU A 150 27.51 25.36 -29.96
N GLN A 151 28.36 25.58 -30.99
CA GLN A 151 29.82 25.56 -30.85
C GLN A 151 30.35 26.73 -30.02
N LEU A 152 29.82 27.93 -30.20
CA LEU A 152 30.18 29.10 -29.41
C LEU A 152 29.95 28.88 -27.90
N ILE A 153 28.89 28.15 -27.55
CA ILE A 153 28.51 27.84 -26.16
C ILE A 153 28.77 26.37 -25.77
N LYS A 154 29.74 25.70 -26.41
CA LYS A 154 30.00 24.26 -26.26
C LYS A 154 30.26 23.76 -24.83
N HIS A 155 30.81 24.62 -23.96
CA HIS A 155 31.17 24.34 -22.56
C HIS A 155 30.04 24.59 -21.55
N TYR A 156 28.87 25.04 -22.01
CA TYR A 156 27.72 25.29 -21.15
C TYR A 156 26.81 24.07 -21.07
N ASN A 157 26.16 23.90 -19.91
CA ASN A 157 25.10 22.91 -19.72
C ASN A 157 23.93 23.17 -20.69
N TRP A 158 23.21 22.13 -21.11
CA TRP A 158 22.12 22.24 -22.10
C TRP A 158 21.01 23.23 -21.71
N ASP A 159 20.63 23.29 -20.44
CA ASP A 159 19.69 24.29 -19.89
C ASP A 159 20.24 25.72 -19.99
N SER A 160 21.53 25.90 -19.68
CA SER A 160 22.22 27.19 -19.83
C SER A 160 22.37 27.59 -21.29
N LYS A 161 22.63 26.65 -22.22
CA LYS A 161 22.73 26.92 -23.66
C LYS A 161 21.44 27.53 -24.20
N VAL A 162 20.30 26.90 -23.91
CA VAL A 162 19.01 27.40 -24.40
C VAL A 162 18.66 28.74 -23.76
N VAL A 163 18.92 28.93 -22.46
CA VAL A 163 18.63 30.20 -21.77
C VAL A 163 19.52 31.33 -22.27
N LEU A 164 20.81 31.10 -22.54
CA LEU A 164 21.71 32.14 -23.08
C LEU A 164 21.25 32.67 -24.45
N VAL A 165 20.82 31.77 -25.34
CA VAL A 165 20.29 32.15 -26.64
C VAL A 165 18.93 32.86 -26.48
N LEU A 166 18.09 32.38 -25.56
CA LEU A 166 16.82 33.02 -25.27
C LEU A 166 17.00 34.43 -24.69
N VAL A 167 18.02 34.69 -23.88
CA VAL A 167 18.37 36.04 -23.40
C VAL A 167 18.73 36.95 -24.57
N ALA A 168 19.62 36.50 -25.47
CA ALA A 168 20.04 37.27 -26.64
C ALA A 168 18.83 37.68 -27.51
N PHE A 169 17.90 36.74 -27.70
CA PHE A 169 16.64 36.99 -28.39
C PHE A 169 15.69 37.90 -27.62
N ALA A 170 15.52 37.70 -26.31
CA ALA A 170 14.66 38.52 -25.47
C ALA A 170 15.09 39.99 -25.47
N ILE A 171 16.41 40.27 -25.47
CA ILE A 171 16.94 41.64 -25.62
C ILE A 171 16.52 42.23 -26.97
N THR A 172 16.80 41.51 -28.07
CA THR A 172 16.47 41.96 -29.43
C THR A 172 14.97 42.22 -29.60
N PHE A 173 14.15 41.30 -29.08
CA PHE A 173 12.70 41.38 -29.12
C PHE A 173 12.17 42.53 -28.25
N GLY A 174 12.70 42.68 -27.04
CA GLY A 174 12.32 43.76 -26.12
C GLY A 174 12.62 45.14 -26.69
N GLU A 175 13.81 45.33 -27.26
CA GLU A 175 14.20 46.58 -27.95
C GLU A 175 13.25 46.92 -29.11
N PHE A 176 12.92 45.92 -29.93
CA PHE A 176 11.93 46.09 -31.00
C PHE A 176 10.57 46.53 -30.45
N ARG A 177 10.06 45.83 -29.43
CA ARG A 177 8.72 46.10 -28.87
C ARG A 177 8.64 47.45 -28.17
N LEU A 178 9.69 47.87 -27.47
CA LEU A 178 9.76 49.21 -26.87
C LEU A 178 9.66 50.33 -27.92
N VAL A 179 10.36 50.17 -29.07
CA VAL A 179 10.29 51.14 -30.17
C VAL A 179 8.89 51.18 -30.79
N VAL A 180 8.26 50.01 -31.00
CA VAL A 180 6.89 49.90 -31.53
C VAL A 180 5.87 50.56 -30.59
N GLN A 181 5.93 50.25 -29.29
CA GLN A 181 4.98 50.76 -28.29
C GLN A 181 5.08 52.28 -28.10
N LEU A 182 6.30 52.82 -28.10
CA LEU A 182 6.55 54.24 -27.83
C LEU A 182 6.60 55.11 -29.09
N PHE A 183 6.44 54.52 -30.28
CA PHE A 183 6.56 55.21 -31.56
C PHE A 183 5.70 56.48 -31.66
N GLN A 184 4.47 56.42 -31.15
CA GLN A 184 3.51 57.53 -31.24
C GLN A 184 3.70 58.61 -30.17
N THR A 185 4.33 58.27 -29.04
CA THR A 185 4.36 59.12 -27.83
C THR A 185 5.75 59.66 -27.49
N ASN A 186 6.82 59.00 -27.94
CA ASN A 186 8.19 59.33 -27.58
C ASN A 186 9.02 59.77 -28.82
N PRO A 187 9.56 61.00 -28.86
CA PRO A 187 10.35 61.50 -29.99
C PRO A 187 11.60 60.66 -30.31
N LEU A 188 12.27 60.08 -29.30
CA LEU A 188 13.44 59.22 -29.49
C LEU A 188 13.03 57.90 -30.16
N ALA A 189 11.97 57.25 -29.66
CA ALA A 189 11.43 56.04 -30.27
C ALA A 189 10.97 56.30 -31.72
N LYS A 190 10.34 57.44 -31.98
CA LYS A 190 9.96 57.89 -33.32
C LYS A 190 11.16 58.04 -34.26
N ALA A 191 12.25 58.66 -33.81
CA ALA A 191 13.46 58.80 -34.60
C ALA A 191 14.11 57.43 -34.92
N VAL A 192 14.20 56.54 -33.93
CA VAL A 192 14.73 55.18 -34.13
C VAL A 192 13.85 54.37 -35.09
N ALA A 193 12.54 54.46 -34.96
CA ALA A 193 11.59 53.78 -35.84
C ALA A 193 11.67 54.26 -37.30
N LEU A 194 11.86 55.57 -37.53
CA LEU A 194 12.05 56.14 -38.87
C LEU A 194 13.32 55.60 -39.53
N LEU A 195 14.42 55.52 -38.79
CA LEU A 195 15.68 54.94 -39.30
C LEU A 195 15.55 53.43 -39.57
N LYS A 196 14.70 52.74 -38.82
CA LYS A 196 14.36 51.32 -39.03
C LYS A 196 13.30 51.09 -40.11
N GLN A 197 12.81 52.15 -40.77
CA GLN A 197 11.74 52.10 -41.78
C GLN A 197 10.45 51.41 -41.27
N LEU A 198 10.20 51.49 -39.97
CA LEU A 198 9.06 50.85 -39.32
C LEU A 198 7.68 51.39 -39.78
N PRO A 199 7.50 52.70 -40.07
CA PRO A 199 6.20 53.24 -40.51
C PRO A 199 5.67 52.63 -41.82
N ASP A 200 6.54 52.34 -42.78
CA ASP A 200 6.16 51.74 -44.07
C ASP A 200 5.70 50.27 -43.91
N ILE A 201 6.28 49.57 -42.92
CA ILE A 201 5.88 48.22 -42.49
C ILE A 201 4.55 48.26 -41.72
N LEU A 202 4.32 49.32 -40.93
CA LEU A 202 3.10 49.51 -40.15
C LEU A 202 1.85 49.78 -41.02
N GLU A 203 2.00 50.36 -42.21
CA GLU A 203 0.91 50.51 -43.18
C GLU A 203 0.37 49.16 -43.71
N HIS A 204 1.19 48.09 -43.64
CA HIS A 204 0.85 46.74 -44.10
C HIS A 204 0.41 45.79 -42.96
N VAL A 205 0.16 46.30 -41.74
CA VAL A 205 -0.10 45.50 -40.53
C VAL A 205 -1.28 44.52 -40.67
N GLY A 206 -2.32 44.88 -41.43
CA GLY A 206 -3.46 44.00 -41.67
C GLY A 206 -3.09 42.66 -42.32
N ALA A 207 -2.13 42.66 -43.25
CA ALA A 207 -1.63 41.45 -43.91
C ALA A 207 -0.58 40.69 -43.07
N LEU A 208 0.07 41.37 -42.13
CA LEU A 208 1.10 40.80 -41.25
C LEU A 208 0.54 40.20 -39.96
N ARG A 209 -0.71 40.50 -39.60
CA ARG A 209 -1.36 40.03 -38.37
C ARG A 209 -1.29 38.50 -38.18
N PRO A 210 -1.65 37.65 -39.17
CA PRO A 210 -1.59 36.20 -39.00
C PRO A 210 -0.16 35.67 -38.80
N LYS A 211 0.84 36.32 -39.43
CA LYS A 211 2.27 35.98 -39.26
C LYS A 211 2.78 36.38 -37.87
N LEU A 212 2.34 37.53 -37.35
CA LEU A 212 2.64 37.97 -35.99
C LEU A 212 2.00 37.05 -34.94
N GLU A 213 0.74 36.69 -35.10
CA GLU A 213 0.05 35.74 -34.20
C GLU A 213 0.78 34.40 -34.15
N ALA A 214 1.18 33.84 -35.29
CA ALA A 214 1.99 32.61 -35.35
C ALA A 214 3.39 32.75 -34.73
N LEU A 215 4.00 33.95 -34.83
CA LEU A 215 5.27 34.24 -34.16
C LEU A 215 5.11 34.26 -32.64
N PHE A 216 4.04 34.88 -32.12
CA PHE A 216 3.77 34.91 -30.67
C PHE A 216 3.44 33.51 -30.14
N GLU A 217 2.69 32.70 -30.88
CA GLU A 217 2.45 31.30 -30.56
C GLU A 217 3.77 30.51 -30.47
N LEU A 218 4.65 30.67 -31.46
CA LEU A 218 5.97 30.04 -31.46
C LEU A 218 6.83 30.49 -30.26
N ILE A 219 6.81 31.78 -29.91
CA ILE A 219 7.51 32.31 -28.73
C ILE A 219 6.95 31.68 -27.44
N GLY A 220 5.63 31.50 -27.34
CA GLY A 220 5.01 30.79 -26.23
C GLY A 220 5.54 29.36 -26.09
N GLU A 221 5.60 28.61 -27.19
CA GLU A 221 6.15 27.25 -27.21
C GLU A 221 7.67 27.20 -26.90
N ILE A 222 8.44 28.20 -27.35
CA ILE A 222 9.87 28.35 -26.98
C ILE A 222 10.02 28.49 -25.47
N LEU A 223 9.22 29.37 -24.84
CA LEU A 223 9.27 29.61 -23.39
C LEU A 223 8.87 28.35 -22.61
N ASP A 224 7.80 27.67 -23.04
CA ASP A 224 7.33 26.45 -22.40
C ASP A 224 8.36 25.31 -22.46
N VAL A 225 8.93 25.03 -23.64
CA VAL A 225 9.96 23.99 -23.79
C VAL A 225 11.21 24.36 -22.96
N THR A 226 11.63 25.63 -22.99
CA THR A 226 12.76 26.10 -22.18
C THR A 226 12.50 25.86 -20.70
N ARG A 227 11.31 26.20 -20.20
CA ARG A 227 10.92 25.98 -18.80
C ARG A 227 10.96 24.50 -18.41
N LYS A 228 10.51 23.61 -19.30
CA LYS A 228 10.55 22.16 -19.05
C LYS A 228 11.97 21.59 -19.07
N ILE A 229 12.86 22.10 -19.93
CA ILE A 229 14.29 21.75 -19.89
C ILE A 229 14.88 22.17 -18.54
N VAL A 230 14.61 23.40 -18.08
CA VAL A 230 15.10 23.87 -16.77
C VAL A 230 14.53 23.04 -15.62
N GLU A 231 13.23 22.75 -15.61
CA GLU A 231 12.58 21.90 -14.60
C GLU A 231 13.24 20.52 -14.48
N PHE A 232 13.65 19.91 -15.60
CA PHE A 232 14.38 18.65 -15.58
C PHE A 232 15.76 18.78 -14.90
N TYR A 233 16.50 19.86 -15.17
CA TYR A 233 17.83 20.08 -14.61
C TYR A 233 17.83 20.37 -13.10
N GLU A 234 16.68 20.80 -12.56
CA GLU A 234 16.47 21.05 -11.13
C GLU A 234 16.24 19.80 -10.30
N LEU A 235 15.92 18.68 -10.94
CA LEU A 235 15.79 17.42 -10.24
C LEU A 235 17.13 17.08 -9.55
N PRO A 236 17.11 16.50 -8.33
CA PRO A 236 18.31 16.09 -7.59
C PRO A 236 18.98 14.86 -8.25
N ARG A 237 19.49 15.04 -9.47
CA ARG A 237 19.93 13.96 -10.36
C ARG A 237 21.07 13.13 -9.78
N SER A 238 22.00 13.76 -9.07
CA SER A 238 23.16 13.11 -8.47
C SER A 238 22.83 12.26 -7.24
N GLU A 239 21.71 12.53 -6.57
CA GLU A 239 21.29 11.81 -5.37
C GLU A 239 20.50 10.54 -5.75
N TYR A 240 19.65 10.62 -6.76
CA TYR A 240 18.71 9.53 -7.09
C TYR A 240 19.06 8.74 -8.34
N PHE A 241 19.85 9.27 -9.28
CA PHE A 241 20.08 8.62 -10.57
C PHE A 241 21.56 8.29 -10.80
N THR A 242 21.78 7.21 -11.53
CA THR A 242 23.10 6.83 -12.03
C THR A 242 23.19 7.13 -13.53
N ARG A 243 24.40 7.08 -14.10
CA ARG A 243 24.58 7.27 -15.55
C ARG A 243 23.84 6.23 -16.39
N ASP A 244 23.59 5.05 -15.81
CA ASP A 244 22.93 3.93 -16.49
C ASP A 244 21.41 3.89 -16.24
N SER A 245 20.86 4.85 -15.47
CA SER A 245 19.42 4.94 -15.23
C SER A 245 18.68 5.23 -16.56
N PRO A 246 17.61 4.48 -16.89
CA PRO A 246 16.92 4.60 -18.17
C PRO A 246 16.35 5.99 -18.41
N GLU A 247 15.94 6.70 -17.35
CA GLU A 247 15.48 8.08 -17.39
C GLU A 247 16.61 9.03 -17.83
N ILE A 248 17.83 8.83 -17.32
CA ILE A 248 19.00 9.65 -17.67
C ILE A 248 19.47 9.35 -19.11
N ILE A 249 19.43 8.09 -19.53
CA ILE A 249 19.74 7.69 -20.92
C ILE A 249 18.72 8.33 -21.88
N ALA A 250 17.43 8.27 -21.55
CA ALA A 250 16.39 8.92 -22.35
C ALA A 250 16.59 10.44 -22.41
N ALA A 251 16.89 11.07 -21.27
CA ALA A 251 17.19 12.50 -21.20
C ALA A 251 18.40 12.87 -22.08
N ALA A 252 19.48 12.10 -22.03
CA ALA A 252 20.69 12.32 -22.83
C ALA A 252 20.42 12.25 -24.35
N SER A 253 19.40 11.51 -24.78
CA SER A 253 18.98 11.47 -26.19
C SER A 253 18.03 12.61 -26.57
N HIS A 254 17.10 12.97 -25.68
CA HIS A 254 16.01 13.91 -26.01
C HIS A 254 16.36 15.37 -25.77
N ILE A 255 17.10 15.69 -24.70
CA ILE A 255 17.40 17.08 -24.30
C ILE A 255 18.26 17.82 -25.33
N PRO A 256 19.36 17.26 -25.87
CA PRO A 256 20.17 17.95 -26.88
C PRO A 256 19.32 18.32 -28.12
N THR A 257 18.47 17.39 -28.55
CA THR A 257 17.54 17.59 -29.67
C THR A 257 16.51 18.67 -29.34
N ALA A 258 15.96 18.68 -28.12
CA ALA A 258 15.04 19.71 -27.65
C ALA A 258 15.71 21.10 -27.68
N VAL A 259 16.91 21.23 -27.11
CA VAL A 259 17.68 22.49 -27.13
C VAL A 259 17.94 22.96 -28.55
N TYR A 260 18.34 22.06 -29.45
CA TYR A 260 18.55 22.40 -30.85
C TYR A 260 17.30 22.98 -31.50
N TRP A 261 16.15 22.31 -31.37
CA TRP A 261 14.90 22.79 -31.97
C TRP A 261 14.41 24.09 -31.32
N THR A 262 14.62 24.27 -30.01
CA THR A 262 14.32 25.54 -29.33
C THR A 262 15.20 26.68 -29.83
N ILE A 263 16.53 26.47 -29.95
CA ILE A 263 17.47 27.45 -30.51
C ILE A 263 17.13 27.76 -31.97
N ARG A 264 16.80 26.74 -32.77
CA ARG A 264 16.35 26.93 -34.15
C ARG A 264 15.12 27.82 -34.21
N SER A 265 14.12 27.56 -33.39
CA SER A 265 12.91 28.38 -33.32
C SER A 265 13.23 29.81 -32.87
N ILE A 266 14.15 29.99 -31.91
CA ILE A 266 14.64 31.32 -31.51
C ILE A 266 15.29 32.06 -32.68
N VAL A 267 16.17 31.41 -33.45
CA VAL A 267 16.82 32.02 -34.63
C VAL A 267 15.77 32.42 -35.68
N VAL A 268 14.79 31.55 -35.98
CA VAL A 268 13.70 31.86 -36.90
C VAL A 268 12.87 33.05 -36.41
N SER A 269 12.50 33.07 -35.12
CA SER A 269 11.80 34.19 -34.49
C SER A 269 12.61 35.48 -34.52
N ALA A 270 13.92 35.42 -34.30
CA ALA A 270 14.82 36.57 -34.39
C ALA A 270 14.88 37.12 -35.84
N THR A 271 14.96 36.25 -36.85
CA THR A 271 14.89 36.66 -38.26
C THR A 271 13.60 37.40 -38.57
N GLN A 272 12.45 36.97 -38.01
CA GLN A 272 11.18 37.70 -38.19
C GLN A 272 11.26 39.12 -37.59
N VAL A 273 11.82 39.26 -36.39
CA VAL A 273 11.99 40.58 -35.74
C VAL A 273 12.92 41.49 -36.55
N LEU A 274 14.01 40.93 -37.10
CA LEU A 274 14.96 41.68 -37.93
C LEU A 274 14.36 42.08 -39.28
N ALA A 275 13.53 41.22 -39.89
CA ALA A 275 12.78 41.54 -41.10
C ALA A 275 11.84 42.74 -40.88
N LEU A 276 11.17 42.78 -39.71
CA LEU A 276 10.30 43.88 -39.30
C LEU A 276 11.03 45.17 -38.90
N THR A 277 12.37 45.15 -38.76
CA THR A 277 13.15 46.30 -38.25
C THR A 277 14.27 46.78 -39.16
N GLY A 278 14.32 46.28 -40.41
CA GLY A 278 15.23 46.85 -41.41
C GLY A 278 15.66 45.93 -42.56
N MET A 279 15.44 44.60 -42.48
CA MET A 279 15.80 43.70 -43.60
C MET A 279 14.72 43.63 -44.70
N GLY A 280 13.47 44.02 -44.39
CA GLY A 280 12.36 44.05 -45.34
C GLY A 280 11.42 42.85 -45.23
N ILE A 281 10.18 43.04 -45.70
CA ILE A 281 9.07 42.06 -45.64
C ILE A 281 9.41 40.76 -46.41
N GLU A 282 10.30 40.83 -47.40
CA GLU A 282 10.75 39.70 -48.24
C GLU A 282 11.43 38.58 -47.46
N TYR A 283 11.97 38.89 -46.27
CA TYR A 283 12.62 37.93 -45.37
C TYR A 283 11.66 37.35 -44.31
N LEU A 284 10.37 37.69 -44.37
CA LEU A 284 9.36 37.10 -43.49
C LEU A 284 9.09 35.66 -43.87
N THR A 285 9.16 34.80 -42.87
CA THR A 285 8.84 33.38 -43.02
C THR A 285 7.33 33.21 -43.22
N GLU A 286 6.94 32.17 -43.95
CA GLU A 286 5.54 31.86 -44.16
C GLU A 286 4.86 31.37 -42.87
N GLN A 287 3.58 31.72 -42.69
CA GLN A 287 2.83 31.42 -41.46
C GLN A 287 2.85 29.92 -41.12
N TRP A 288 2.69 29.07 -42.13
CA TRP A 288 2.66 27.61 -41.95
C TRP A 288 3.99 27.05 -41.44
N GLU A 289 5.13 27.68 -41.74
CA GLU A 289 6.44 27.26 -41.23
C GLU A 289 6.60 27.59 -39.75
N LEU A 290 6.13 28.76 -39.32
CA LEU A 290 6.09 29.15 -37.89
C LEU A 290 5.18 28.21 -37.10
N SER A 291 3.98 27.93 -37.61
CA SER A 291 3.06 26.98 -36.98
C SER A 291 3.60 25.53 -36.99
N SER A 292 4.35 25.14 -38.02
CA SER A 292 5.02 23.83 -38.07
C SER A 292 6.09 23.69 -36.99
N LEU A 293 6.89 24.74 -36.78
CA LEU A 293 7.88 24.80 -35.69
C LEU A 293 7.21 24.81 -34.31
N ALA A 294 6.11 25.55 -34.14
CA ALA A 294 5.34 25.56 -32.89
C ALA A 294 4.80 24.15 -32.58
N ASN A 295 4.24 23.46 -33.57
CA ASN A 295 3.81 22.07 -33.43
C ASN A 295 4.97 21.11 -33.10
N LYS A 296 6.15 21.30 -33.71
CA LYS A 296 7.34 20.50 -33.41
C LYS A 296 7.79 20.70 -31.96
N LEU A 297 7.81 21.95 -31.47
CA LEU A 297 8.13 22.26 -30.08
C LEU A 297 7.09 21.71 -29.11
N ASN A 298 5.80 21.80 -29.43
CA ASN A 298 4.75 21.23 -28.59
C ASN A 298 4.88 19.69 -28.47
N ASN A 299 5.24 18.99 -29.55
CA ASN A 299 5.52 17.57 -29.47
C ASN A 299 6.74 17.26 -28.56
N ILE A 300 7.81 18.05 -28.68
CA ILE A 300 8.99 17.96 -27.80
C ILE A 300 8.60 18.21 -26.34
N LYS A 301 7.74 19.22 -26.08
CA LYS A 301 7.19 19.52 -24.76
C LYS A 301 6.48 18.30 -24.17
N GLY A 302 5.63 17.62 -24.95
CA GLY A 302 4.96 16.39 -24.54
C GLY A 302 5.93 15.30 -24.10
N HIS A 303 7.02 15.08 -24.84
CA HIS A 303 8.07 14.12 -24.47
C HIS A 303 8.81 14.52 -23.18
N LEU A 304 9.13 15.81 -23.01
CA LEU A 304 9.80 16.32 -21.81
C LEU A 304 8.91 16.20 -20.57
N VAL A 305 7.62 16.51 -20.67
CA VAL A 305 6.65 16.36 -19.57
C VAL A 305 6.56 14.89 -19.12
N GLU A 306 6.49 13.97 -20.06
CA GLU A 306 6.45 12.53 -19.75
C GLU A 306 7.77 12.05 -19.11
N LEU A 307 8.91 12.52 -19.59
CA LEU A 307 10.22 12.22 -19.00
C LEU A 307 10.32 12.72 -17.55
N ILE A 308 9.92 13.98 -17.31
CA ILE A 308 9.92 14.59 -15.99
C ILE A 308 8.98 13.86 -15.04
N ARG A 309 7.78 13.47 -15.51
CA ARG A 309 6.83 12.67 -14.72
C ARG A 309 7.46 11.35 -14.26
N ARG A 310 8.10 10.61 -15.18
CA ARG A 310 8.80 9.35 -14.85
C ARG A 310 9.92 9.56 -13.83
N CYS A 311 10.69 10.65 -13.96
CA CYS A 311 11.74 10.97 -13.00
C CYS A 311 11.16 11.21 -11.60
N HIS A 312 10.08 11.99 -11.48
CA HIS A 312 9.41 12.22 -10.20
C HIS A 312 8.87 10.93 -9.58
N GLU A 313 8.24 10.06 -10.37
CA GLU A 313 7.75 8.76 -9.91
C GLU A 313 8.89 7.86 -9.41
N TYR A 314 10.02 7.85 -10.11
CA TYR A 314 11.20 7.11 -9.70
C TYR A 314 11.78 7.65 -8.39
N ILE A 315 11.98 8.97 -8.28
CA ILE A 315 12.47 9.63 -7.06
C ILE A 315 11.55 9.29 -5.88
N GLN A 316 10.23 9.41 -6.05
CA GLN A 316 9.27 9.11 -4.99
C GLN A 316 9.36 7.65 -4.57
N LYS A 317 9.48 6.72 -5.52
CA LYS A 317 9.65 5.29 -5.23
C LYS A 317 10.93 4.99 -4.44
N VAL A 318 12.05 5.62 -4.78
CA VAL A 318 13.30 5.48 -4.03
C VAL A 318 13.13 6.01 -2.61
N ARG A 319 12.58 7.21 -2.45
CA ARG A 319 12.31 7.81 -1.12
C ARG A 319 11.38 6.95 -0.27
N ASP A 320 10.31 6.41 -0.85
CA ASP A 320 9.39 5.52 -0.13
C ASP A 320 10.09 4.23 0.32
N ASN A 321 11.02 3.70 -0.48
CA ASN A 321 11.83 2.53 -0.11
C ASN A 321 12.84 2.84 0.99
N GLU A 322 13.52 3.99 0.94
CA GLU A 322 14.41 4.42 2.01
C GLU A 322 13.65 4.65 3.33
N ALA A 323 12.47 5.27 3.25
CA ALA A 323 11.58 5.45 4.40
C ALA A 323 11.10 4.10 4.97
N PHE A 324 10.79 3.13 4.11
CA PHE A 324 10.41 1.78 4.51
C PHE A 324 11.53 1.05 5.26
N GLU A 325 12.76 1.11 4.74
CA GLU A 325 13.92 0.53 5.41
C GLU A 325 14.28 1.27 6.71
N ALA A 326 14.14 2.60 6.73
CA ALA A 326 14.32 3.39 7.94
C ALA A 326 13.28 3.03 9.02
N LEU A 327 12.02 2.86 8.65
CA LEU A 327 10.96 2.40 9.54
C LEU A 327 11.31 1.03 10.14
N GLY A 328 11.78 0.09 9.32
CA GLY A 328 12.23 -1.21 9.79
C GLY A 328 13.37 -1.11 10.81
N ARG A 329 14.39 -0.29 10.53
CA ARG A 329 15.49 -0.04 11.48
C ARG A 329 14.98 0.55 12.80
N ILE A 330 14.04 1.50 12.74
CA ILE A 330 13.44 2.11 13.94
C ILE A 330 12.72 1.05 14.77
N LEU A 331 11.86 0.23 14.18
CA LEU A 331 11.02 -0.73 14.91
C LEU A 331 11.81 -1.94 15.47
N LEU A 332 12.97 -2.24 14.90
CA LEU A 332 13.85 -3.34 15.35
C LEU A 332 14.87 -2.93 16.41
N THR A 333 15.18 -1.63 16.52
CA THR A 333 16.16 -1.10 17.47
C THR A 333 15.51 -0.83 18.83
N THR A 334 16.23 -1.07 19.92
CA THR A 334 15.81 -0.67 21.27
C THR A 334 16.04 0.83 21.47
N HIS A 335 15.03 1.56 21.93
CA HIS A 335 15.12 2.99 22.22
C HIS A 335 15.04 3.26 23.73
N ILE A 336 15.27 4.52 24.12
CA ILE A 336 15.13 4.98 25.51
C ILE A 336 13.69 4.80 26.00
N ASP A 337 12.73 5.08 25.12
CA ASP A 337 11.31 4.86 25.29
C ASP A 337 10.63 4.64 23.93
N ASN A 338 9.36 4.26 23.95
CA ASN A 338 8.55 3.96 22.78
C ASN A 338 8.12 5.18 21.95
N THR A 339 8.46 6.41 22.34
CA THR A 339 7.99 7.63 21.66
C THR A 339 8.45 7.68 20.19
N LYS A 340 9.73 7.40 19.91
CA LYS A 340 10.28 7.49 18.54
C LYS A 340 9.66 6.45 17.59
N PRO A 341 9.53 5.17 17.96
CA PRO A 341 8.79 4.19 17.16
C PRO A 341 7.32 4.55 16.94
N LEU A 342 6.61 5.03 17.97
CA LEU A 342 5.22 5.46 17.83
C LEU A 342 5.07 6.66 16.89
N ALA A 343 5.97 7.65 16.97
CA ALA A 343 5.98 8.80 16.06
C ALA A 343 6.31 8.41 14.60
N ALA A 344 7.09 7.34 14.39
CA ALA A 344 7.35 6.81 13.06
C ALA A 344 6.15 6.08 12.45
N LEU A 345 5.28 5.50 13.29
CA LEU A 345 4.04 4.85 12.87
C LEU A 345 2.87 5.83 12.69
N PHE A 346 2.81 6.85 13.55
CA PHE A 346 1.72 7.81 13.63
C PHE A 346 2.27 9.23 13.49
N HIS A 347 2.14 9.80 12.29
CA HIS A 347 2.67 11.12 11.99
C HIS A 347 1.61 12.05 11.41
N TYR A 348 1.60 13.31 11.84
CA TYR A 348 0.77 14.35 11.26
C TYR A 348 1.65 15.55 10.88
N ASN A 349 1.50 16.04 9.65
CA ASN A 349 2.39 17.06 9.07
C ASN A 349 2.38 18.40 9.86
N ASP A 350 1.31 18.68 10.62
CA ASP A 350 1.09 19.96 11.32
C ASP A 350 1.37 19.91 12.83
N GLY A 351 2.02 18.86 13.34
CA GLY A 351 2.30 18.71 14.78
C GLY A 351 1.08 18.49 15.67
N GLN A 352 -0.09 18.26 15.06
CA GLN A 352 -1.34 17.93 15.77
C GLN A 352 -1.27 16.53 16.40
N PRO A 353 -2.02 16.28 17.50
CA PRO A 353 -2.02 14.97 18.14
C PRO A 353 -2.59 13.90 17.20
N ALA A 354 -1.79 12.86 16.97
CA ALA A 354 -2.04 11.83 15.97
C ALA A 354 -3.11 10.80 16.39
N LEU A 355 -3.38 10.68 17.68
CA LEU A 355 -4.24 9.67 18.27
C LEU A 355 -5.49 10.29 18.90
N TYR A 356 -6.46 9.43 19.19
CA TYR A 356 -7.74 9.79 19.77
C TYR A 356 -8.08 8.83 20.92
N ASP A 357 -8.37 9.38 22.09
CA ASP A 357 -8.89 8.67 23.24
C ASP A 357 -10.41 8.56 23.08
N CYS A 358 -10.89 7.37 22.71
CA CYS A 358 -12.31 7.15 22.41
C CYS A 358 -13.19 7.25 23.66
N TYR A 359 -12.64 6.93 24.85
CA TYR A 359 -13.39 6.99 26.10
C TYR A 359 -13.60 8.44 26.56
N ASN A 360 -12.52 9.22 26.66
CA ASN A 360 -12.59 10.62 27.06
C ASN A 360 -12.95 11.57 25.92
N LYS A 361 -13.09 11.05 24.70
CA LYS A 361 -13.44 11.78 23.47
C LYS A 361 -12.54 12.99 23.21
N ARG A 362 -11.22 12.77 23.28
CA ARG A 362 -10.21 13.82 23.10
C ARG A 362 -9.04 13.35 22.25
N ARG A 363 -8.39 14.29 21.56
CA ARG A 363 -7.14 14.02 20.84
C ARG A 363 -5.98 13.89 21.83
N ILE A 364 -5.09 12.95 21.59
CA ILE A 364 -3.89 12.71 22.41
C ILE A 364 -2.66 12.49 21.51
N GLY A 365 -1.49 12.79 22.04
CA GLY A 365 -0.22 12.59 21.35
C GLY A 365 0.32 11.18 21.58
N THR A 366 1.39 10.84 20.87
CA THR A 366 2.17 9.62 21.16
C THR A 366 2.87 9.70 22.52
N GLU A 367 3.14 10.91 23.02
CA GLU A 367 3.75 11.15 24.34
C GLU A 367 2.86 10.67 25.51
N ASP A 368 1.53 10.67 25.35
CA ASP A 368 0.60 10.15 26.37
C ASP A 368 0.74 8.63 26.59
N LEU A 369 1.36 7.94 25.63
CA LEU A 369 1.66 6.51 25.64
C LEU A 369 3.11 6.20 26.02
N ARG A 370 3.90 7.22 26.37
CA ARG A 370 5.32 7.09 26.70
C ARG A 370 5.56 6.09 27.85
N ARG A 371 6.51 5.18 27.64
CA ARG A 371 6.90 4.11 28.60
C ARG A 371 5.76 3.17 29.02
N LYS A 372 4.68 3.09 28.24
CA LYS A 372 3.64 2.07 28.38
C LYS A 372 3.82 0.99 27.32
N ILE A 373 3.37 -0.23 27.59
CA ILE A 373 3.23 -1.24 26.55
C ILE A 373 2.07 -0.82 25.65
N VAL A 374 2.24 -0.84 24.33
CA VAL A 374 1.21 -0.45 23.37
C VAL A 374 0.84 -1.65 22.51
N ALA A 375 -0.42 -2.06 22.57
CA ALA A 375 -0.99 -3.11 21.73
C ALA A 375 -1.75 -2.46 20.56
N LEU A 376 -1.19 -2.58 19.36
CA LEU A 376 -1.80 -2.09 18.12
C LEU A 376 -2.83 -3.11 17.63
N PHE A 377 -4.11 -2.76 17.74
CA PHE A 377 -5.20 -3.54 17.20
C PHE A 377 -5.39 -3.16 15.73
N ILE A 378 -4.87 -3.99 14.82
CA ILE A 378 -4.84 -3.73 13.38
C ILE A 378 -5.93 -4.55 12.72
N THR A 379 -6.83 -3.90 11.97
CA THR A 379 -7.98 -4.55 11.33
C THR A 379 -8.16 -4.08 9.89
N ASP A 380 -8.91 -4.83 9.09
CA ASP A 380 -9.55 -4.21 7.90
C ASP A 380 -10.66 -3.27 8.41
N LEU A 381 -11.06 -2.32 7.56
CA LEU A 381 -12.21 -1.48 7.87
C LEU A 381 -13.49 -2.21 7.44
N ASP A 382 -13.99 -3.08 8.32
CA ASP A 382 -15.16 -3.93 8.11
C ASP A 382 -16.26 -3.62 9.16
N PRO A 383 -17.54 -3.47 8.77
CA PRO A 383 -18.65 -3.28 9.70
C PRO A 383 -18.75 -4.35 10.81
N ASP A 384 -18.33 -5.58 10.54
CA ASP A 384 -18.45 -6.70 11.47
C ASP A 384 -17.25 -6.81 12.44
N VAL A 385 -16.28 -5.87 12.40
CA VAL A 385 -15.14 -5.86 13.34
C VAL A 385 -15.60 -5.93 14.80
N ALA A 386 -16.62 -5.15 15.18
CA ALA A 386 -17.15 -5.11 16.54
C ALA A 386 -17.84 -6.42 16.98
N ARG A 387 -18.15 -7.33 16.03
CA ARG A 387 -18.76 -8.65 16.28
C ARG A 387 -17.72 -9.78 16.24
N GLY A 388 -16.48 -9.48 15.86
CA GLY A 388 -15.41 -10.45 15.76
C GLY A 388 -14.96 -10.98 17.13
N SER A 389 -14.46 -12.21 17.16
CA SER A 389 -13.89 -12.86 18.35
C SER A 389 -12.77 -12.03 18.98
N GLU A 390 -11.92 -11.45 18.15
CA GLU A 390 -10.75 -10.66 18.54
C GLU A 390 -11.17 -9.37 19.25
N TYR A 391 -12.28 -8.75 18.80
CA TYR A 391 -12.84 -7.59 19.49
C TYR A 391 -13.38 -7.96 20.87
N ALA A 392 -14.10 -9.08 20.98
CA ALA A 392 -14.64 -9.55 22.25
C ALA A 392 -13.54 -9.91 23.28
N ILE A 393 -12.43 -10.55 22.83
CA ILE A 393 -11.26 -10.79 23.69
C ILE A 393 -10.70 -9.47 24.21
N LEU A 394 -10.50 -8.49 23.32
CA LEU A 394 -9.95 -7.19 23.72
C LEU A 394 -10.87 -6.43 24.66
N GLN A 395 -12.19 -6.49 24.43
CA GLN A 395 -13.18 -5.88 25.31
C GLN A 395 -13.09 -6.46 26.71
N GLN A 396 -13.03 -7.79 26.85
CA GLN A 396 -12.89 -8.45 28.14
C GLN A 396 -11.58 -8.06 28.84
N MET A 397 -10.45 -8.10 28.12
CA MET A 397 -9.14 -7.69 28.64
C MET A 397 -9.14 -6.24 29.14
N TYR A 398 -9.77 -5.34 28.39
CA TYR A 398 -9.79 -3.92 28.72
C TYR A 398 -10.72 -3.62 29.92
N LEU A 399 -11.83 -4.37 30.04
CA LEU A 399 -12.69 -4.35 31.22
C LEU A 399 -11.94 -4.79 32.48
N GLU A 400 -11.20 -5.91 32.42
CA GLU A 400 -10.39 -6.42 33.54
C GLU A 400 -9.31 -5.42 33.97
N LYS A 401 -8.61 -4.80 33.01
CA LYS A 401 -7.65 -3.71 33.24
C LYS A 401 -8.29 -2.56 34.02
N ARG A 402 -9.50 -2.13 33.63
CA ARG A 402 -10.20 -1.01 34.27
C ARG A 402 -10.60 -1.29 35.71
N HIS A 403 -10.98 -2.51 36.03
CA HIS A 403 -11.29 -2.89 37.40
C HIS A 403 -10.02 -2.93 38.28
N ASN A 404 -8.83 -3.07 37.69
CA ASN A 404 -7.58 -3.30 38.40
C ASN A 404 -6.46 -2.30 38.02
N LEU A 405 -6.74 -1.00 37.97
CA LEU A 405 -5.81 0.03 37.45
C LEU A 405 -4.43 0.08 38.12
N THR A 406 -4.33 -0.32 39.40
CA THR A 406 -3.07 -0.28 40.16
C THR A 406 -2.17 -1.50 39.93
N ARG A 407 -2.69 -2.55 39.29
CA ARG A 407 -1.93 -3.76 39.01
C ARG A 407 -0.90 -3.52 37.90
N ALA A 408 0.24 -4.21 38.00
CA ALA A 408 1.27 -4.17 36.97
C ALA A 408 0.74 -4.69 35.63
N GLU A 409 -0.13 -5.71 35.64
CA GLU A 409 -0.71 -6.30 34.43
C GLU A 409 -1.63 -5.32 33.67
N SER A 410 -2.06 -4.22 34.32
CA SER A 410 -2.90 -3.17 33.74
C SER A 410 -2.11 -2.06 33.05
N GLN A 411 -0.77 -2.10 33.05
CA GLN A 411 0.11 -1.05 32.53
C GLN A 411 0.39 -1.20 31.02
N TYR A 412 -0.67 -1.27 30.21
CA TYR A 412 -0.60 -1.29 28.73
C TYR A 412 -1.77 -0.53 28.12
N GLU A 413 -1.63 0.00 26.90
CA GLU A 413 -2.70 0.69 26.18
C GLU A 413 -2.98 0.02 24.84
N VAL A 414 -4.23 0.06 24.39
CA VAL A 414 -4.65 -0.45 23.08
C VAL A 414 -4.87 0.73 22.13
N VAL A 415 -4.36 0.63 20.90
CA VAL A 415 -4.55 1.61 19.83
C VAL A 415 -5.11 0.90 18.60
N TRP A 416 -6.32 1.27 18.18
CA TRP A 416 -6.94 0.75 16.95
C TRP A 416 -6.39 1.44 15.71
N VAL A 417 -5.99 0.64 14.73
CA VAL A 417 -5.40 1.06 13.46
C VAL A 417 -6.09 0.32 12.30
N PRO A 418 -7.16 0.87 11.72
CA PRO A 418 -7.79 0.29 10.55
C PRO A 418 -6.94 0.52 9.30
N ILE A 419 -6.74 -0.54 8.51
CA ILE A 419 -5.96 -0.52 7.28
C ILE A 419 -6.91 -0.73 6.10
N THR A 420 -6.91 0.20 5.16
CA THR A 420 -7.69 0.10 3.93
C THR A 420 -6.90 0.66 2.74
N ASP A 421 -7.21 0.20 1.53
CA ASP A 421 -6.49 0.60 0.31
C ASP A 421 -6.85 2.01 -0.16
N TYR A 422 -8.06 2.45 0.12
CA TYR A 422 -8.58 3.75 -0.30
C TYR A 422 -9.56 4.29 0.74
N TRP A 423 -9.51 5.60 0.97
CA TRP A 423 -10.42 6.32 1.85
C TRP A 423 -11.42 7.11 1.02
N GLY A 424 -12.71 6.87 1.23
CA GLY A 424 -13.82 7.61 0.63
C GLY A 424 -14.85 7.95 1.70
N ASP A 425 -15.81 8.81 1.41
CA ASP A 425 -16.73 9.37 2.41
C ASP A 425 -17.48 8.30 3.23
N GLU A 426 -17.92 7.22 2.59
CA GLU A 426 -18.59 6.09 3.26
C GLU A 426 -17.68 5.40 4.28
N LYS A 427 -16.41 5.17 3.91
CA LYS A 427 -15.41 4.57 4.81
C LYS A 427 -15.06 5.49 5.97
N HIS A 428 -14.99 6.81 5.75
CA HIS A 428 -14.81 7.75 6.85
C HIS A 428 -15.98 7.70 7.83
N ARG A 429 -17.23 7.67 7.34
CA ARG A 429 -18.40 7.52 8.21
C ARG A 429 -18.41 6.21 8.98
N LEU A 430 -18.05 5.10 8.32
CA LEU A 430 -17.93 3.79 8.96
C LEU A 430 -16.85 3.79 10.04
N PHE A 431 -15.68 4.37 9.75
CA PHE A 431 -14.58 4.51 10.70
C PHE A 431 -15.02 5.26 11.97
N GLU A 432 -15.68 6.41 11.81
CA GLU A 432 -16.21 7.19 12.93
C GLU A 432 -17.24 6.40 13.74
N THR A 433 -18.19 5.74 13.07
CA THR A 433 -19.24 4.93 13.71
C THR A 433 -18.66 3.77 14.53
N LEU A 434 -17.63 3.09 14.01
CA LEU A 434 -16.95 2.02 14.75
C LEU A 434 -16.12 2.58 15.91
N ARG A 435 -15.43 3.70 15.70
CA ARG A 435 -14.61 4.36 16.73
C ARG A 435 -15.43 4.76 17.95
N GLU A 436 -16.65 5.26 17.74
CA GLU A 436 -17.56 5.68 18.82
C GLU A 436 -17.97 4.54 19.76
N GLN A 437 -17.88 3.29 19.31
CA GLN A 437 -18.20 2.10 20.09
C GLN A 437 -17.01 1.56 20.89
N MET A 438 -15.80 2.09 20.66
CA MET A 438 -14.57 1.60 21.27
C MET A 438 -14.26 2.36 22.57
N GLU A 439 -13.64 1.64 23.50
CA GLU A 439 -13.28 2.17 24.81
C GLU A 439 -11.77 2.47 24.98
N TRP A 440 -10.97 2.05 23.99
CA TRP A 440 -9.53 2.23 23.93
C TRP A 440 -9.15 3.35 22.94
N HIS A 441 -7.85 3.56 22.67
CA HIS A 441 -7.40 4.61 21.77
C HIS A 441 -7.55 4.20 20.29
N SER A 442 -7.65 5.17 19.39
CA SER A 442 -7.63 4.95 17.94
C SER A 442 -6.74 5.99 17.27
N ILE A 443 -6.37 5.77 16.01
CA ILE A 443 -5.83 6.86 15.19
C ILE A 443 -6.86 7.99 15.08
N HIS A 444 -6.42 9.25 15.06
CA HIS A 444 -7.35 10.36 14.95
C HIS A 444 -7.93 10.48 13.53
N HIS A 445 -7.08 10.34 12.51
CA HIS A 445 -7.46 10.42 11.11
C HIS A 445 -6.63 9.42 10.31
N PRO A 446 -7.14 8.84 9.22
CA PRO A 446 -6.39 7.83 8.46
C PRO A 446 -5.06 8.29 7.87
N THR A 447 -4.95 9.58 7.54
CA THR A 447 -3.71 10.19 7.03
C THR A 447 -2.56 10.15 8.02
N VAL A 448 -2.83 9.87 9.30
CA VAL A 448 -1.82 9.67 10.35
C VAL A 448 -0.90 8.48 10.04
N VAL A 449 -1.42 7.48 9.33
CA VAL A 449 -0.68 6.30 8.93
C VAL A 449 -0.28 6.45 7.47
N SER A 450 1.01 6.67 7.22
CA SER A 450 1.50 6.89 5.86
C SER A 450 1.39 5.62 4.98
N PRO A 451 1.35 5.76 3.64
CA PRO A 451 1.37 4.62 2.74
C PRO A 451 2.55 3.67 2.96
N VAL A 452 3.71 4.21 3.35
CA VAL A 452 4.92 3.42 3.69
C VAL A 452 4.68 2.54 4.93
N VAL A 453 4.03 3.08 5.97
CA VAL A 453 3.65 2.31 7.17
C VAL A 453 2.64 1.22 6.81
N ILE A 454 1.61 1.55 6.03
CA ILE A 454 0.62 0.56 5.56
C ILE A 454 1.29 -0.57 4.79
N ARG A 455 2.23 -0.24 3.89
CA ARG A 455 3.04 -1.21 3.14
C ARG A 455 3.85 -2.10 4.08
N TYR A 456 4.48 -1.51 5.10
CA TYR A 456 5.26 -2.24 6.10
C TYR A 456 4.40 -3.22 6.91
N ILE A 457 3.21 -2.80 7.33
CA ILE A 457 2.24 -3.66 8.04
C ILE A 457 1.83 -4.85 7.17
N LYS A 458 1.53 -4.62 5.88
CA LYS A 458 1.16 -5.69 4.96
C LYS A 458 2.31 -6.65 4.66
N GLU A 459 3.50 -6.13 4.35
CA GLU A 459 4.63 -6.94 3.86
C GLU A 459 5.48 -7.56 4.97
N LYS A 460 5.73 -6.84 6.07
CA LYS A 460 6.60 -7.32 7.17
C LYS A 460 5.82 -7.94 8.33
N TRP A 461 4.61 -7.46 8.60
CA TRP A 461 3.74 -8.07 9.61
C TRP A 461 2.74 -9.07 9.03
N ASN A 462 2.76 -9.29 7.71
CA ASN A 462 1.89 -10.24 7.00
C ASN A 462 0.39 -9.98 7.22
N PHE A 463 0.00 -8.70 7.34
CA PHE A 463 -1.39 -8.34 7.49
C PHE A 463 -2.19 -8.60 6.19
N SER A 464 -3.16 -9.51 6.27
CA SER A 464 -4.04 -9.90 5.17
C SER A 464 -5.52 -9.77 5.55
N LYS A 465 -5.93 -8.57 6.00
CA LYS A 465 -7.30 -8.20 6.42
C LYS A 465 -7.81 -8.80 7.74
N LYS A 466 -7.19 -9.87 8.21
CA LYS A 466 -7.57 -10.49 9.49
C LYS A 466 -7.08 -9.65 10.66
N PRO A 467 -7.92 -9.42 11.69
CA PRO A 467 -7.50 -8.71 12.88
C PRO A 467 -6.22 -9.31 13.48
N MET A 468 -5.29 -8.45 13.89
CA MET A 468 -4.08 -8.85 14.58
C MET A 468 -3.74 -7.84 15.67
N LEU A 469 -3.05 -8.30 16.71
CA LEU A 469 -2.65 -7.47 17.85
C LEU A 469 -1.12 -7.43 17.98
N VAL A 470 -0.50 -6.39 17.43
CA VAL A 470 0.96 -6.21 17.49
C VAL A 470 1.33 -5.50 18.79
N VAL A 471 2.25 -6.05 19.57
CA VAL A 471 2.67 -5.49 20.86
C VAL A 471 4.02 -4.81 20.74
N ILE A 472 4.06 -3.55 21.15
CA ILE A 472 5.25 -2.71 21.28
C ILE A 472 5.54 -2.51 22.77
N ASP A 473 6.75 -2.83 23.21
CA ASP A 473 7.15 -2.65 24.61
C ASP A 473 7.42 -1.18 24.97
N THR A 474 7.80 -0.94 26.23
CA THR A 474 8.06 0.40 26.76
C THR A 474 9.28 1.09 26.12
N GLN A 475 10.15 0.33 25.45
CA GLN A 475 11.35 0.78 24.72
C GLN A 475 11.13 0.86 23.21
N GLY A 476 9.89 0.63 22.76
CA GLY A 476 9.50 0.79 21.37
C GLY A 476 9.85 -0.41 20.47
N LYS A 477 10.23 -1.54 21.04
CA LYS A 477 10.51 -2.78 20.28
C LYS A 477 9.23 -3.57 20.09
N ILE A 478 9.06 -4.15 18.90
CA ILE A 478 7.99 -5.13 18.66
C ILE A 478 8.35 -6.44 19.37
N VAL A 479 7.53 -6.83 20.34
CA VAL A 479 7.76 -8.01 21.19
C VAL A 479 6.80 -9.16 20.90
N HIS A 480 5.74 -8.91 20.13
CA HIS A 480 4.80 -9.93 19.66
C HIS A 480 4.02 -9.42 18.43
N LEU A 481 3.88 -10.25 17.39
CA LEU A 481 3.17 -9.85 16.16
C LEU A 481 1.65 -10.10 16.21
N ASN A 482 1.19 -11.07 17.00
CA ASN A 482 -0.24 -11.26 17.22
C ASN A 482 -0.62 -11.78 18.62
N ALA A 483 -0.60 -10.92 19.64
CA ALA A 483 -0.80 -11.31 21.04
C ALA A 483 -2.26 -11.63 21.42
N ILE A 484 -3.19 -11.55 20.46
CA ILE A 484 -4.61 -11.78 20.73
C ILE A 484 -4.87 -13.19 21.27
N HIS A 485 -4.14 -14.19 20.76
CA HIS A 485 -4.29 -15.57 21.19
C HIS A 485 -3.78 -15.78 22.62
N MET A 486 -2.62 -15.22 22.97
CA MET A 486 -2.13 -15.33 24.35
C MET A 486 -3.02 -14.59 25.35
N MET A 487 -3.57 -13.43 24.97
CA MET A 487 -4.58 -12.73 25.78
C MET A 487 -5.83 -13.58 25.98
N CYS A 488 -6.31 -14.24 24.92
CA CYS A 488 -7.44 -15.16 25.02
C CYS A 488 -7.17 -16.37 25.92
N ILE A 489 -5.94 -16.90 25.92
CA ILE A 489 -5.65 -18.13 26.68
C ILE A 489 -5.45 -17.82 28.16
N TRP A 490 -4.71 -16.75 28.50
CA TRP A 490 -4.25 -16.51 29.87
C TRP A 490 -4.69 -15.18 30.48
N GLY A 491 -5.42 -14.34 29.75
CA GLY A 491 -5.86 -13.04 30.23
C GLY A 491 -4.70 -12.16 30.72
N SER A 492 -4.83 -11.61 31.92
CA SER A 492 -3.79 -10.79 32.57
C SER A 492 -2.45 -11.52 32.82
N LEU A 493 -2.45 -12.85 32.99
CA LEU A 493 -1.21 -13.62 33.21
C LEU A 493 -0.28 -13.62 32.00
N ALA A 494 -0.81 -13.29 30.82
CA ALA A 494 -0.06 -13.14 29.57
C ALA A 494 0.83 -11.88 29.56
N TYR A 495 0.60 -10.90 30.45
CA TYR A 495 1.44 -9.71 30.57
C TYR A 495 2.92 -10.10 30.79
N PRO A 496 3.91 -9.47 30.12
CA PRO A 496 3.84 -8.28 29.25
C PRO A 496 3.58 -8.57 27.76
N PHE A 497 2.88 -9.67 27.44
CA PHE A 497 2.45 -10.06 26.09
C PHE A 497 3.60 -10.24 25.09
N THR A 498 4.74 -10.77 25.55
CA THR A 498 5.91 -11.02 24.71
C THR A 498 5.92 -12.47 24.21
N THR A 499 6.51 -12.72 23.05
CA THR A 499 6.68 -14.11 22.55
C THR A 499 7.49 -14.99 23.52
N ASN A 500 8.43 -14.41 24.27
CA ASN A 500 9.16 -15.16 25.28
C ASN A 500 8.28 -15.53 26.48
N ARG A 501 7.40 -14.63 26.92
CA ARG A 501 6.43 -14.92 27.98
C ARG A 501 5.46 -16.02 27.54
N GLU A 502 4.98 -15.96 26.30
CA GLU A 502 4.13 -16.99 25.70
C GLU A 502 4.80 -18.38 25.73
N LYS A 503 6.09 -18.47 25.37
CA LYS A 503 6.86 -19.72 25.45
C LYS A 503 6.94 -20.26 26.87
N LEU A 504 7.29 -19.42 27.84
CA LEU A 504 7.40 -19.81 29.25
C LEU A 504 6.06 -20.33 29.80
N LEU A 505 4.95 -19.65 29.46
CA LEU A 505 3.61 -20.09 29.85
C LEU A 505 3.30 -21.49 29.28
N TRP A 506 3.69 -21.78 28.04
CA TRP A 506 3.51 -23.12 27.48
C TRP A 506 4.41 -24.19 28.10
N GLU A 507 5.60 -23.84 28.61
CA GLU A 507 6.51 -24.75 29.29
C GLU A 507 6.02 -25.15 30.69
N GLU A 508 5.31 -24.23 31.36
CA GLU A 508 4.69 -24.47 32.68
C GLU A 508 3.40 -25.31 32.58
N MET A 509 2.76 -25.33 31.41
CA MET A 509 1.46 -25.95 31.21
C MET A 509 1.56 -27.45 30.87
N ARG A 510 0.53 -28.19 31.30
CA ARG A 510 0.31 -29.59 30.92
C ARG A 510 -1.10 -29.75 30.37
N TRP A 511 -1.30 -30.76 29.52
CA TRP A 511 -2.63 -31.12 29.05
C TRP A 511 -3.48 -31.62 30.21
N SER A 512 -4.35 -30.76 30.73
CA SER A 512 -5.10 -30.98 31.98
C SER A 512 -6.50 -30.36 31.86
N ILE A 513 -7.37 -30.73 32.81
CA ILE A 513 -8.71 -30.16 32.90
C ILE A 513 -8.68 -28.67 33.26
N GLU A 514 -7.70 -28.27 34.06
CA GLU A 514 -7.43 -26.88 34.42
C GLU A 514 -7.11 -26.07 33.17
N LEU A 515 -6.20 -26.54 32.31
CA LEU A 515 -5.93 -25.88 31.04
C LEU A 515 -7.19 -25.75 30.18
N LEU A 516 -8.05 -26.77 30.11
CA LEU A 516 -9.25 -26.76 29.27
C LEU A 516 -10.34 -25.81 29.78
N ALA A 517 -10.65 -25.86 31.07
CA ALA A 517 -11.80 -25.18 31.67
C ALA A 517 -11.41 -24.06 32.65
N ASP A 518 -10.18 -23.55 32.51
CA ASP A 518 -9.63 -22.46 33.32
C ASP A 518 -10.59 -21.28 33.45
N ASN A 519 -10.93 -20.93 34.69
CA ASN A 519 -11.84 -19.82 35.06
C ASN A 519 -13.23 -19.83 34.38
N LEU A 520 -13.70 -20.96 33.83
CA LEU A 520 -15.03 -21.06 33.22
C LEU A 520 -16.12 -21.42 34.22
N GLU A 521 -15.78 -22.17 35.27
CA GLU A 521 -16.70 -22.60 36.31
C GLU A 521 -16.18 -22.11 37.67
N PRO A 522 -16.96 -21.30 38.42
CA PRO A 522 -16.52 -20.74 39.69
C PRO A 522 -16.07 -21.79 40.72
N ASN A 523 -16.66 -22.99 40.68
CA ASN A 523 -16.32 -24.07 41.60
C ASN A 523 -15.18 -24.98 41.13
N MET A 524 -14.58 -24.71 39.97
CA MET A 524 -13.51 -25.55 39.40
C MET A 524 -12.36 -25.73 40.40
N ASN A 525 -11.91 -24.65 41.05
CA ASN A 525 -10.84 -24.71 42.04
C ASN A 525 -11.18 -25.60 43.24
N VAL A 526 -12.44 -25.59 43.69
CA VAL A 526 -12.91 -26.44 44.80
C VAL A 526 -12.89 -27.91 44.37
N TRP A 527 -13.38 -28.20 43.17
CA TRP A 527 -13.40 -29.58 42.64
C TRP A 527 -11.99 -30.15 42.48
N LEU A 528 -11.04 -29.33 42.06
CA LEU A 528 -9.64 -29.72 41.93
C LEU A 528 -8.97 -29.96 43.29
N GLN A 529 -9.23 -29.09 44.29
CA GLN A 529 -8.70 -29.24 45.65
C GLN A 529 -9.24 -30.48 46.37
N GLU A 530 -10.49 -30.84 46.11
CA GLU A 530 -11.14 -32.02 46.69
C GLU A 530 -10.90 -33.32 45.89
N ASP A 531 -10.05 -33.29 44.85
CA ASP A 531 -9.72 -34.45 44.00
C ASP A 531 -10.98 -35.15 43.42
N ARG A 532 -12.00 -34.35 43.07
CA ARG A 532 -13.24 -34.85 42.45
C ARG A 532 -12.98 -35.30 41.01
N HIS A 533 -13.85 -36.18 40.51
CA HIS A 533 -13.84 -36.55 39.09
C HIS A 533 -14.66 -35.53 38.31
N ILE A 534 -14.07 -34.92 37.29
CA ILE A 534 -14.71 -33.89 36.49
C ILE A 534 -14.91 -34.44 35.08
N CYS A 535 -16.14 -34.37 34.59
CA CYS A 535 -16.51 -34.77 33.24
C CYS A 535 -17.04 -33.55 32.46
N LEU A 536 -16.25 -33.09 31.50
CA LEU A 536 -16.71 -32.14 30.49
C LEU A 536 -17.33 -32.94 29.35
N TYR A 537 -18.52 -32.56 28.92
CA TYR A 537 -19.17 -33.22 27.81
C TYR A 537 -19.96 -32.25 26.95
N GLY A 538 -20.25 -32.65 25.72
CA GLY A 538 -20.88 -31.78 24.75
C GLY A 538 -21.48 -32.50 23.55
N GLY A 539 -22.23 -31.77 22.74
CA GLY A 539 -23.03 -32.29 21.62
C GLY A 539 -24.38 -31.58 21.50
N GLU A 540 -25.07 -31.79 20.37
CA GLU A 540 -26.42 -31.24 20.12
C GLU A 540 -27.56 -32.27 20.25
N ASP A 541 -27.23 -33.57 20.29
CA ASP A 541 -28.20 -34.65 20.45
C ASP A 541 -28.65 -34.78 21.92
N ILE A 542 -29.87 -34.31 22.21
CA ILE A 542 -30.45 -34.36 23.55
C ILE A 542 -30.71 -35.79 24.04
N ASP A 543 -31.03 -36.72 23.14
CA ASP A 543 -31.28 -38.11 23.51
C ASP A 543 -29.99 -38.82 23.89
N TRP A 544 -28.89 -38.52 23.17
CA TRP A 544 -27.56 -38.92 23.60
C TRP A 544 -27.18 -38.30 24.94
N ILE A 545 -27.40 -36.99 25.14
CA ILE A 545 -27.09 -36.29 26.41
C ILE A 545 -27.82 -36.95 27.59
N ARG A 546 -29.11 -37.25 27.46
CA ARG A 546 -29.89 -37.94 28.51
C ARG A 546 -29.35 -39.33 28.81
N LYS A 547 -29.07 -40.13 27.77
CA LYS A 547 -28.52 -41.48 27.93
C LYS A 547 -27.13 -41.45 28.57
N PHE A 548 -26.27 -40.55 28.11
CA PHE A 548 -24.90 -40.39 28.58
C PHE A 548 -24.83 -39.94 30.03
N THR A 549 -25.56 -38.89 30.41
CA THR A 549 -25.57 -38.39 31.80
C THR A 549 -26.11 -39.43 32.77
N ARG A 550 -27.11 -40.22 32.37
CA ARG A 550 -27.61 -41.33 33.19
C ARG A 550 -26.56 -42.42 33.40
N ILE A 551 -25.95 -42.95 32.33
CA ILE A 551 -24.94 -44.01 32.47
C ILE A 551 -23.72 -43.52 33.26
N ALA A 552 -23.28 -42.27 33.06
CA ALA A 552 -22.17 -41.70 33.79
C ALA A 552 -22.46 -41.59 35.30
N LYS A 553 -23.68 -41.19 35.70
CA LYS A 553 -24.11 -41.16 37.10
C LYS A 553 -24.25 -42.57 37.70
N ASP A 554 -24.77 -43.52 36.93
CA ASP A 554 -24.91 -44.92 37.37
C ASP A 554 -23.53 -45.54 37.63
N VAL A 555 -22.59 -45.37 36.69
CA VAL A 555 -21.19 -45.83 36.83
C VAL A 555 -20.51 -45.12 37.99
N ALA A 556 -20.70 -43.80 38.17
CA ALA A 556 -20.11 -43.07 39.29
C ALA A 556 -20.57 -43.61 40.65
N ARG A 557 -21.87 -43.94 40.78
CA ARG A 557 -22.43 -44.57 41.98
C ARG A 557 -21.88 -45.97 42.21
N GLU A 558 -21.69 -46.76 41.15
CA GLU A 558 -21.15 -48.12 41.24
C GLU A 558 -19.64 -48.14 41.58
N ALA A 559 -18.88 -47.21 41.02
CA ALA A 559 -17.46 -47.00 41.29
C ALA A 559 -17.18 -46.29 42.63
N GLY A 560 -18.21 -45.69 43.25
CA GLY A 560 -18.05 -44.92 44.49
C GLY A 560 -17.28 -43.61 44.31
N ILE A 561 -17.31 -43.02 43.12
CA ILE A 561 -16.59 -41.77 42.80
C ILE A 561 -17.53 -40.56 42.86
N THR A 562 -16.98 -39.41 43.26
CA THR A 562 -17.67 -38.12 43.18
C THR A 562 -17.48 -37.53 41.78
N LEU A 563 -18.53 -37.64 40.94
CA LEU A 563 -18.52 -37.16 39.56
C LEU A 563 -19.28 -35.84 39.41
N GLU A 564 -18.58 -34.81 38.93
CA GLU A 564 -19.16 -33.53 38.50
C GLU A 564 -19.30 -33.51 36.98
N LEU A 565 -20.52 -33.34 36.48
CA LEU A 565 -20.82 -33.24 35.06
C LEU A 565 -21.01 -31.79 34.67
N LEU A 566 -20.25 -31.32 33.67
CA LEU A 566 -20.34 -29.97 33.12
C LEU A 566 -20.56 -30.02 31.61
N TYR A 567 -21.68 -29.46 31.16
CA TYR A 567 -21.99 -29.33 29.74
C TYR A 567 -21.28 -28.12 29.11
N VAL A 568 -20.53 -28.37 28.04
CA VAL A 568 -19.67 -27.39 27.33
C VAL A 568 -20.04 -27.27 25.84
N GLY A 569 -21.15 -27.89 25.41
CA GLY A 569 -21.66 -27.72 24.04
C GLY A 569 -20.73 -28.24 22.94
N ARG A 570 -20.79 -27.62 21.76
CA ARG A 570 -19.95 -27.99 20.61
C ARG A 570 -19.36 -26.76 19.92
N SER A 571 -18.39 -26.97 19.03
CA SER A 571 -17.79 -25.88 18.27
C SER A 571 -18.79 -25.29 17.27
N LYS A 572 -18.75 -23.96 17.14
CA LYS A 572 -19.66 -23.13 16.30
C LYS A 572 -21.14 -23.51 16.48
N PRO A 573 -21.67 -23.49 17.71
CA PRO A 573 -23.05 -23.88 17.93
C PRO A 573 -24.01 -22.81 17.39
N LYS A 574 -25.26 -23.19 17.11
CA LYS A 574 -26.34 -22.23 16.89
C LYS A 574 -26.88 -21.75 18.25
N GLU A 575 -26.86 -20.45 18.51
CA GLU A 575 -27.24 -19.85 19.82
C GLU A 575 -28.59 -20.38 20.34
N ARG A 576 -29.62 -20.36 19.48
CA ARG A 576 -30.96 -20.83 19.84
C ARG A 576 -30.98 -22.31 20.24
N ALA A 577 -30.24 -23.16 19.51
CA ALA A 577 -30.20 -24.59 19.76
C ALA A 577 -29.53 -24.90 21.11
N VAL A 578 -28.37 -24.29 21.38
CA VAL A 578 -27.66 -24.51 22.66
C VAL A 578 -28.42 -23.96 23.85
N LYS A 579 -29.06 -22.78 23.74
CA LYS A 579 -29.91 -22.26 24.81
C LYS A 579 -31.05 -23.22 25.18
N THR A 580 -31.68 -23.82 24.16
CA THR A 580 -32.75 -24.82 24.36
C THR A 580 -32.21 -26.07 25.08
N ILE A 581 -31.01 -26.53 24.70
CA ILE A 581 -30.37 -27.69 25.35
C ILE A 581 -30.02 -27.39 26.81
N ILE A 582 -29.45 -26.20 27.09
CA ILE A 582 -29.13 -25.76 28.46
C ILE A 582 -30.39 -25.75 29.33
N GLU A 583 -31.49 -25.16 28.85
CA GLU A 583 -32.77 -25.14 29.57
C GLU A 583 -33.29 -26.55 29.87
N LEU A 584 -33.19 -27.48 28.92
CA LEU A 584 -33.61 -28.87 29.11
C LEU A 584 -32.74 -29.60 30.13
N ILE A 585 -31.41 -29.43 30.06
CA ILE A 585 -30.46 -30.03 31.01
C ILE A 585 -30.77 -29.55 32.44
N GLN A 586 -31.01 -28.26 32.62
CA GLN A 586 -31.33 -27.66 33.90
C GLN A 586 -32.69 -28.14 34.42
N LYS A 587 -33.73 -28.15 33.56
CA LYS A 587 -35.08 -28.60 33.90
C LYS A 587 -35.13 -30.07 34.31
N GLU A 588 -34.35 -30.93 33.65
CA GLU A 588 -34.27 -32.36 33.93
C GLU A 588 -33.24 -32.73 35.00
N GLY A 589 -32.47 -31.76 35.52
CA GLY A 589 -31.43 -32.00 36.53
C GLY A 589 -30.32 -32.94 36.05
N LEU A 590 -29.98 -32.90 34.75
CA LEU A 590 -29.01 -33.83 34.15
C LEU A 590 -27.58 -33.52 34.60
N SER A 591 -27.18 -32.25 34.66
CA SER A 591 -25.81 -31.81 34.99
C SER A 591 -25.75 -30.29 35.25
N ARG A 592 -24.55 -29.76 35.54
CA ARG A 592 -24.27 -28.32 35.47
C ARG A 592 -24.01 -27.90 34.03
N THR A 593 -24.27 -26.63 33.72
CA THR A 593 -24.14 -26.08 32.36
C THR A 593 -23.35 -24.78 32.37
N LEU A 594 -22.45 -24.60 31.40
CA LEU A 594 -21.92 -23.28 31.10
C LEU A 594 -22.96 -22.43 30.37
N ASP A 595 -22.92 -21.12 30.61
CA ASP A 595 -23.71 -20.16 29.84
C ASP A 595 -23.21 -20.07 28.39
N TRP A 596 -24.10 -19.62 27.49
CA TRP A 596 -23.82 -19.48 26.06
C TRP A 596 -22.48 -18.76 25.76
N ASN A 597 -22.22 -17.63 26.42
CA ASN A 597 -21.01 -16.83 26.20
C ASN A 597 -19.74 -17.59 26.64
N LEU A 598 -19.83 -18.38 27.72
CA LEU A 598 -18.72 -19.18 28.23
C LEU A 598 -18.47 -20.41 27.37
N ILE A 599 -19.51 -21.02 26.80
CA ILE A 599 -19.37 -22.09 25.79
C ILE A 599 -18.66 -21.54 24.54
N TRP A 600 -19.12 -20.41 24.02
CA TRP A 600 -18.48 -19.76 22.88
C TRP A 600 -17.00 -19.46 23.18
N TYR A 601 -16.72 -18.89 24.36
CA TYR A 601 -15.36 -18.57 24.81
C TYR A 601 -14.49 -19.82 24.97
N PHE A 602 -14.99 -20.93 25.52
CA PHE A 602 -14.26 -22.20 25.62
C PHE A 602 -13.73 -22.67 24.27
N TRP A 603 -14.59 -22.70 23.24
CA TRP A 603 -14.21 -23.16 21.91
C TRP A 603 -13.27 -22.18 21.21
N MET A 604 -13.54 -20.88 21.33
CA MET A 604 -12.69 -19.83 20.78
C MET A 604 -11.30 -19.82 21.44
N ARG A 605 -11.23 -20.08 22.76
CA ARG A 605 -9.97 -20.23 23.50
C ARG A 605 -9.17 -21.45 23.04
N LEU A 606 -9.84 -22.58 22.78
CA LEU A 606 -9.20 -23.76 22.16
C LEU A 606 -8.64 -23.48 20.76
N GLU A 607 -9.37 -22.72 19.92
CA GLU A 607 -8.86 -22.27 18.62
C GLU A 607 -7.63 -21.34 18.80
N SER A 608 -7.64 -20.46 19.79
CA SER A 608 -6.48 -19.63 20.14
C SER A 608 -5.29 -20.45 20.63
N MET A 609 -5.52 -21.50 21.44
CA MET A 609 -4.47 -22.44 21.86
C MET A 609 -3.83 -23.13 20.66
N TRP A 610 -4.63 -23.57 19.68
CA TRP A 610 -4.13 -24.14 18.43
C TRP A 610 -3.21 -23.16 17.69
N HIS A 611 -3.64 -21.91 17.54
CA HIS A 611 -2.85 -20.88 16.87
C HIS A 611 -1.54 -20.55 17.60
N SER A 612 -1.61 -20.31 18.91
CA SER A 612 -0.46 -19.97 19.75
C SER A 612 0.55 -21.13 19.85
N LYS A 613 0.11 -22.31 20.28
CA LYS A 613 0.99 -23.47 20.46
C LYS A 613 1.51 -24.01 19.12
N GLY A 614 0.69 -23.97 18.06
CA GLY A 614 1.06 -24.41 16.72
C GLY A 614 2.21 -23.59 16.12
N GLN A 615 2.25 -22.28 16.37
CA GLN A 615 3.35 -21.42 15.90
C GLN A 615 4.68 -21.69 16.62
N LEU A 616 4.62 -22.10 17.89
CA LEU A 616 5.81 -22.38 18.71
C LEU A 616 6.33 -23.82 18.55
N THR A 617 5.46 -24.75 18.17
CA THR A 617 5.80 -26.16 18.03
C THR A 617 6.36 -26.44 16.63
N LYS A 618 7.58 -26.97 16.55
CA LYS A 618 8.14 -27.41 15.26
C LYS A 618 7.23 -28.48 14.63
N PRO A 619 6.99 -28.47 13.30
CA PRO A 619 6.09 -29.42 12.65
C PRO A 619 6.36 -30.89 12.98
N GLU A 620 7.63 -31.25 13.12
CA GLU A 620 8.10 -32.60 13.46
C GLU A 620 7.66 -33.05 14.87
N ASN A 621 7.53 -32.10 15.81
CA ASN A 621 7.20 -32.37 17.20
C ASN A 621 5.69 -32.29 17.50
N VAL A 622 4.87 -31.77 16.59
CA VAL A 622 3.41 -31.63 16.78
C VAL A 622 2.76 -32.96 17.10
N LYS A 623 3.23 -34.05 16.49
CA LYS A 623 2.71 -35.41 16.74
C LYS A 623 3.05 -35.95 18.12
N ASN A 624 4.08 -35.42 18.79
CA ASN A 624 4.57 -35.91 20.07
C ASN A 624 4.19 -34.99 21.25
N ASP A 625 3.72 -33.77 20.97
CA ASP A 625 3.31 -32.82 22.01
C ASP A 625 1.90 -33.19 22.56
N PRO A 626 1.77 -33.56 23.85
CA PRO A 626 0.50 -33.99 24.42
C PRO A 626 -0.59 -32.90 24.42
N ILE A 627 -0.19 -31.62 24.52
CA ILE A 627 -1.11 -30.49 24.49
C ILE A 627 -1.67 -30.34 23.08
N MET A 628 -0.82 -30.39 22.05
CA MET A 628 -1.26 -30.32 20.66
C MET A 628 -2.19 -31.48 20.30
N GLN A 629 -1.86 -32.71 20.68
CA GLN A 629 -2.75 -33.87 20.50
C GLN A 629 -4.09 -33.67 21.21
N GLY A 630 -4.06 -33.08 22.40
CA GLY A 630 -5.22 -32.66 23.17
C GLY A 630 -6.12 -31.70 22.39
N ILE A 631 -5.56 -30.57 21.96
CA ILE A 631 -6.27 -29.52 21.22
C ILE A 631 -6.89 -30.08 19.94
N ILE A 632 -6.12 -30.85 19.15
CA ILE A 632 -6.60 -31.49 17.92
C ILE A 632 -7.81 -32.36 18.20
N ALA A 633 -7.73 -33.22 19.21
CA ALA A 633 -8.84 -34.09 19.58
C ALA A 633 -10.09 -33.29 19.94
N MET A 634 -9.96 -32.27 20.79
CA MET A 634 -11.09 -31.44 21.21
C MET A 634 -11.75 -30.71 20.04
N LEU A 635 -10.96 -30.06 19.19
CA LEU A 635 -11.48 -29.36 18.01
C LEU A 635 -12.13 -30.32 17.00
N SER A 636 -11.59 -31.54 16.90
CA SER A 636 -12.16 -32.60 16.05
C SER A 636 -13.52 -33.07 16.60
N TYR A 637 -13.61 -33.30 17.91
CA TYR A 637 -14.86 -33.69 18.58
C TYR A 637 -15.91 -32.60 18.49
N GLY A 638 -15.54 -31.34 18.73
CA GLY A 638 -16.44 -30.20 18.63
C GLY A 638 -16.95 -29.93 17.20
N SER A 639 -16.25 -30.41 16.17
CA SER A 639 -16.64 -30.31 14.77
C SER A 639 -17.56 -31.45 14.30
N SER A 640 -17.67 -32.52 15.09
CA SER A 640 -18.53 -33.67 14.80
C SER A 640 -19.99 -33.39 15.18
N GLU A 641 -20.92 -34.08 14.52
CA GLU A 641 -22.33 -34.10 14.94
C GLU A 641 -22.55 -34.99 16.16
N GLN A 642 -21.59 -35.88 16.45
CA GLN A 642 -21.63 -36.78 17.60
C GLN A 642 -21.32 -36.04 18.90
N GLY A 643 -21.85 -36.57 20.01
CA GLY A 643 -21.44 -36.11 21.34
C GLY A 643 -19.96 -36.34 21.61
N TRP A 644 -19.44 -35.79 22.70
CA TRP A 644 -18.07 -36.01 23.16
C TRP A 644 -17.98 -35.88 24.67
N ALA A 645 -16.93 -36.48 25.26
CA ALA A 645 -16.68 -36.37 26.68
C ALA A 645 -15.20 -36.47 27.05
N VAL A 646 -14.84 -35.78 28.11
CA VAL A 646 -13.52 -35.73 28.74
C VAL A 646 -13.69 -35.96 30.23
N ILE A 647 -13.07 -37.01 30.77
CA ILE A 647 -13.11 -37.34 32.20
C ILE A 647 -11.71 -37.19 32.78
N SER A 648 -11.61 -36.50 33.90
CA SER A 648 -10.36 -36.26 34.62
C SER A 648 -10.56 -36.52 36.11
N LYS A 649 -9.44 -36.74 36.82
CA LYS A 649 -9.38 -36.77 38.28
C LYS A 649 -8.35 -35.75 38.76
N GLY A 650 -8.81 -34.69 39.42
CA GLY A 650 -7.96 -33.57 39.85
C GLY A 650 -7.13 -32.98 38.70
N ILE A 651 -5.89 -32.59 38.99
CA ILE A 651 -4.91 -32.04 38.02
C ILE A 651 -4.14 -33.18 37.30
N GLY A 652 -4.53 -34.44 37.54
CA GLY A 652 -3.83 -35.64 37.08
C GLY A 652 -4.20 -36.08 35.65
N GLU A 653 -4.41 -37.39 35.49
CA GLU A 653 -4.70 -38.00 34.18
C GLU A 653 -6.08 -37.60 33.64
N MET A 654 -6.17 -37.51 32.31
CA MET A 654 -7.37 -37.11 31.60
C MET A 654 -7.61 -37.99 30.38
N VAL A 655 -8.81 -38.54 30.29
CA VAL A 655 -9.26 -39.40 29.20
C VAL A 655 -10.29 -38.66 28.37
N LYS A 656 -10.10 -38.65 27.05
CA LYS A 656 -10.94 -37.94 26.09
C LYS A 656 -11.39 -38.89 24.99
N SER A 657 -12.64 -38.76 24.54
CA SER A 657 -13.16 -39.56 23.43
C SER A 657 -14.36 -38.92 22.76
N ASN A 658 -14.66 -39.37 21.54
CA ASN A 658 -15.99 -39.19 20.96
C ASN A 658 -17.07 -39.85 21.86
N GLY A 659 -18.30 -39.40 21.70
CA GLY A 659 -19.41 -39.73 22.56
C GLY A 659 -19.93 -41.15 22.38
N GLU A 660 -19.74 -41.76 21.21
CA GLU A 660 -20.11 -43.15 20.97
C GLU A 660 -19.19 -44.11 21.74
N HIS A 661 -17.88 -43.94 21.59
CA HIS A 661 -16.88 -44.73 22.28
C HIS A 661 -16.92 -44.50 23.79
N MET A 662 -17.04 -43.24 24.25
CA MET A 662 -17.16 -42.99 25.69
C MET A 662 -18.43 -43.64 26.27
N PHE A 663 -19.56 -43.53 25.57
CA PHE A 663 -20.80 -44.17 26.00
C PHE A 663 -20.67 -45.70 26.07
N LYS A 664 -20.05 -46.32 25.05
CA LYS A 664 -19.79 -47.77 25.02
C LYS A 664 -18.92 -48.21 26.19
N VAL A 665 -17.81 -47.52 26.43
CA VAL A 665 -16.87 -47.84 27.53
C VAL A 665 -17.55 -47.75 28.90
N LEU A 666 -18.40 -46.75 29.12
CA LEU A 666 -19.17 -46.61 30.37
C LEU A 666 -20.27 -47.67 30.49
N SER A 667 -20.92 -48.04 29.38
CA SER A 667 -21.92 -49.12 29.37
C SER A 667 -21.31 -50.49 29.67
N GLU A 668 -20.03 -50.67 29.33
CA GLU A 668 -19.24 -51.88 29.55
C GLU A 668 -18.40 -51.82 30.84
N HIS A 669 -18.71 -50.92 31.79
CA HIS A 669 -17.97 -50.72 33.06
C HIS A 669 -17.67 -52.03 33.80
N GLY A 670 -18.61 -52.98 33.83
CA GLY A 670 -18.43 -54.28 34.46
C GLY A 670 -17.25 -55.11 33.92
N LEU A 671 -16.82 -54.88 32.66
CA LEU A 671 -15.72 -55.63 32.03
C LEU A 671 -14.32 -55.15 32.46
N TRP A 672 -14.19 -53.89 32.86
CA TRP A 672 -12.91 -53.30 33.26
C TRP A 672 -12.86 -52.85 34.73
N LYS A 673 -13.95 -53.04 35.48
CA LYS A 673 -14.04 -52.88 36.93
C LYS A 673 -12.91 -53.56 37.73
N PRO A 674 -12.40 -54.76 37.37
CA PRO A 674 -11.24 -55.33 38.06
C PRO A 674 -9.98 -54.47 37.94
N ARG A 675 -9.76 -53.85 36.77
CA ARG A 675 -8.61 -52.97 36.52
C ARG A 675 -8.76 -51.64 37.25
N GLU A 676 -9.98 -51.12 37.37
CA GLU A 676 -10.26 -49.93 38.17
C GLU A 676 -9.75 -50.07 39.62
N ILE A 677 -9.93 -51.24 40.25
CA ILE A 677 -9.46 -51.49 41.61
C ILE A 677 -7.93 -51.46 41.69
N GLU A 678 -7.24 -51.89 40.63
CA GLU A 678 -5.78 -51.99 40.60
C GLU A 678 -5.09 -50.65 40.31
N ILE A 679 -5.60 -49.88 39.34
CA ILE A 679 -4.92 -48.69 38.81
C ILE A 679 -5.76 -47.41 38.93
N GLY A 680 -6.97 -47.48 39.49
CA GLY A 680 -7.90 -46.36 39.62
C GLY A 680 -8.83 -46.19 38.42
N PHE A 681 -9.90 -45.41 38.62
CA PHE A 681 -10.98 -45.23 37.63
C PHE A 681 -10.50 -44.63 36.31
N VAL A 682 -9.87 -43.45 36.33
CA VAL A 682 -9.45 -42.75 35.10
C VAL A 682 -8.38 -43.51 34.31
N PRO A 683 -7.33 -44.10 34.93
CA PRO A 683 -6.35 -44.90 34.20
C PRO A 683 -6.96 -46.16 33.57
N ALA A 684 -7.83 -46.87 34.29
CA ALA A 684 -8.52 -48.07 33.78
C ALA A 684 -9.48 -47.73 32.64
N LEU A 685 -10.23 -46.63 32.76
CA LEU A 685 -11.07 -46.09 31.70
C LEU A 685 -10.24 -45.82 30.43
N GLY A 686 -9.07 -45.18 30.58
CA GLY A 686 -8.17 -44.88 29.49
C GLY A 686 -7.57 -46.12 28.83
N GLU A 687 -7.22 -47.15 29.61
CA GLU A 687 -6.72 -48.43 29.08
C GLU A 687 -7.79 -49.15 28.24
N TYR A 688 -9.02 -49.25 28.76
CA TYR A 688 -10.10 -49.92 28.07
C TYR A 688 -10.55 -49.15 26.82
N LEU A 689 -10.62 -47.82 26.89
CA LEU A 689 -10.94 -46.98 25.73
C LEU A 689 -9.94 -47.18 24.58
N LYS A 690 -8.64 -47.32 24.87
CA LYS A 690 -7.63 -47.63 23.83
C LYS A 690 -7.93 -48.94 23.11
N ARG A 691 -8.40 -49.97 23.82
CA ARG A 691 -8.81 -51.25 23.21
C ARG A 691 -10.03 -51.06 22.30
N VAL A 692 -11.05 -50.34 22.77
CA VAL A 692 -12.25 -50.04 21.97
C VAL A 692 -11.89 -49.27 20.70
N ASN A 693 -10.98 -48.30 20.77
CA ASN A 693 -10.53 -47.53 19.61
C ASN A 693 -9.75 -48.38 18.58
N LEU A 694 -9.03 -49.42 19.01
CA LEU A 694 -8.28 -50.32 18.12
C LEU A 694 -9.19 -51.32 17.39
N GLU A 695 -10.30 -51.70 18.02
CA GLU A 695 -11.28 -52.65 17.47
C GLU A 695 -12.31 -51.99 16.54
N ALA A 696 -12.38 -50.65 16.51
CA ALA A 696 -13.31 -49.90 15.67
C ALA A 696 -12.94 -50.05 14.18
N PRO A 697 -13.82 -50.62 13.32
CA PRO A 697 -13.46 -50.98 11.94
C PRO A 697 -13.13 -49.78 11.04
N HIS A 698 -13.81 -48.65 11.24
CA HIS A 698 -13.66 -47.43 10.45
C HIS A 698 -14.17 -46.22 11.25
N HIS A 699 -13.32 -45.20 11.43
CA HIS A 699 -13.75 -43.90 11.95
C HIS A 699 -13.21 -42.77 11.09
N CYS A 700 -14.13 -41.90 10.66
CA CYS A 700 -13.84 -40.67 9.93
C CYS A 700 -14.06 -39.50 10.88
N THR A 701 -13.00 -39.05 11.54
CA THR A 701 -13.04 -37.82 12.33
C THR A 701 -12.86 -36.62 11.41
N ASN A 702 -13.75 -35.63 11.51
CA ASN A 702 -13.62 -34.38 10.76
C ASN A 702 -13.02 -33.29 11.66
N LEU A 703 -11.95 -32.64 11.20
CA LEU A 703 -11.38 -31.47 11.85
C LEU A 703 -11.64 -30.25 10.97
N ILE A 704 -12.48 -29.32 11.44
CA ILE A 704 -12.79 -28.09 10.71
C ILE A 704 -12.09 -26.93 11.38
N LEU A 705 -10.99 -26.48 10.80
CA LEU A 705 -10.26 -25.30 11.25
C LEU A 705 -10.59 -24.10 10.35
N PRO A 706 -10.68 -22.88 10.91
CA PRO A 706 -10.71 -21.66 10.09
C PRO A 706 -9.45 -21.57 9.24
N ALA A 707 -9.55 -21.01 8.03
CA ALA A 707 -8.41 -20.85 7.13
C ALA A 707 -7.47 -19.72 7.58
N THR A 708 -6.89 -19.80 8.77
CA THR A 708 -6.08 -18.74 9.43
C THR A 708 -4.63 -19.17 9.61
N GLY A 709 -3.75 -18.88 8.64
CA GLY A 709 -2.28 -18.90 8.78
C GLY A 709 -1.64 -20.27 9.08
N ALA A 710 -0.38 -20.47 8.64
CA ALA A 710 0.49 -21.63 8.85
C ALA A 710 -0.21 -22.95 9.26
N MET A 711 -1.15 -23.43 8.45
CA MET A 711 -1.88 -24.66 8.74
C MET A 711 -1.00 -25.83 8.28
N PRO A 712 -0.68 -26.80 9.15
CA PRO A 712 0.16 -27.93 8.77
C PRO A 712 -0.45 -28.69 7.59
N GLU A 713 0.39 -29.12 6.65
CA GLU A 713 -0.06 -29.82 5.43
C GLU A 713 -0.75 -31.16 5.75
N THR A 714 -0.36 -31.78 6.86
CA THR A 714 -0.98 -33.01 7.38
C THR A 714 -1.13 -32.93 8.90
N VAL A 715 -2.24 -33.47 9.40
CA VAL A 715 -2.50 -33.62 10.85
C VAL A 715 -2.77 -35.10 11.13
N ALA A 716 -2.25 -35.64 12.22
CA ALA A 716 -2.58 -37.01 12.62
C ALA A 716 -3.97 -37.04 13.29
N CYS A 717 -4.81 -37.99 12.89
CA CYS A 717 -6.11 -38.23 13.50
C CYS A 717 -5.93 -38.56 14.99
N SER A 718 -6.71 -37.91 15.86
CA SER A 718 -6.65 -38.08 17.31
C SER A 718 -7.06 -39.48 17.79
N GLU A 719 -7.76 -40.25 16.95
CA GLU A 719 -8.29 -41.57 17.32
C GLU A 719 -7.46 -42.73 16.75
N CYS A 720 -7.04 -42.69 15.47
CA CYS A 720 -6.23 -43.75 14.85
C CYS A 720 -4.76 -43.40 14.58
N GLY A 721 -4.36 -42.13 14.74
CA GLY A 721 -3.01 -41.66 14.42
C GLY A 721 -2.68 -41.60 12.92
N ARG A 722 -3.58 -42.00 12.02
CA ARG A 722 -3.38 -41.88 10.56
C ARG A 722 -3.35 -40.42 10.14
N LEU A 723 -2.61 -40.10 9.08
CA LEU A 723 -2.58 -38.76 8.52
C LEU A 723 -3.91 -38.41 7.87
N MET A 724 -4.45 -37.24 8.22
CA MET A 724 -5.65 -36.67 7.63
C MET A 724 -5.30 -35.84 6.41
N GLU A 725 -6.12 -35.96 5.37
CA GLU A 725 -6.03 -35.14 4.16
C GLU A 725 -6.69 -33.77 4.37
N ARG A 726 -6.09 -32.72 3.77
CA ARG A 726 -6.60 -31.36 3.85
C ARG A 726 -7.61 -31.09 2.74
N TYR A 727 -8.84 -30.75 3.11
CA TYR A 727 -9.86 -30.23 2.20
C TYR A 727 -10.17 -28.76 2.50
N THR A 728 -10.39 -27.96 1.46
CA THR A 728 -10.83 -26.54 1.62
C THR A 728 -12.33 -26.49 1.40
N MET A 729 -13.08 -25.97 2.39
CA MET A 729 -14.54 -25.83 2.33
C MET A 729 -14.92 -24.36 2.30
N PHE A 730 -15.78 -23.98 1.36
CA PHE A 730 -16.45 -22.67 1.35
C PHE A 730 -17.84 -22.82 1.96
N ARG A 731 -18.16 -22.00 2.97
CA ARG A 731 -19.47 -22.00 3.62
C ARG A 731 -20.08 -20.60 3.50
N CYS A 732 -21.33 -20.52 3.05
CA CYS A 732 -22.10 -19.28 3.01
C CYS A 732 -22.62 -18.98 4.42
N CYS A 733 -22.35 -17.76 4.92
CA CYS A 733 -22.80 -17.29 6.23
C CYS A 733 -24.08 -16.47 6.05
N LEU A 734 -25.22 -17.14 5.89
CA LEU A 734 -26.53 -16.58 6.18
C LEU A 734 -27.26 -17.61 7.04
N ASP A 735 -26.91 -17.66 8.31
CA ASP A 735 -27.61 -18.40 9.36
C ASP A 735 -27.22 -17.87 10.74
#